data_AF-A0A6P7XYM1-F1
#
_entry.id   AF-A0A6P7XYM1-F1
#
_cell.length_a   1.000
_cell.length_b   1.000
_cell.length_c   1.000
_cell.angle_alpha   90.00
_cell.angle_beta   90.00
_cell.angle_gamma   90.00
#
_symmetry.space_group_name_H-M   'P 1'
#
loop_
_entity.id
_entity.type
_entity.pdbx_description
1 polymer ?
#
loop_
_entity_poly.entity_id
_entity_poly.type
_entity_poly.pdbx_seq_one_letter_code
_entity_poly.pdbx_strand_id
1 'polypeptide(L)'
;MEGSLYSCIYVTTLLLLYTSLSHICFAQYEHWPYYPEYHEVQQEPPQPQRPPDIPKIYLRLSGEKRKHNEGRVEVYYNEEWGTVCDDDFSIHAAHVVCRELGYMEALSWFPSSKYGKGEGRIWLDNVNCNGKEETLAACTSNGWGISDCKHTEDVGVVCSGKRIPGFKLDKSLINHIEQLNIQIEDIRIRPVLSAHRKRIPVTEGYVEVKDEGSWKQICNIGWTPTDSRVVCGMFGFPNERKYNNRVYKMLSQRRKLKYWPYSVNCTGNEAHVSSCKLGDRIIVDMKRNQSCQHGMPVVVSCTPGRAFAPSSNTGFRKAFRLEQPLVRLKGGANIGEGRVEVLKNGEWGTICDDRWNLLSASVVCRELGFGSAKEALTGAKLGQGMGPIHMNEIQCSGLEKSITDCSFNIQSQGCNHEEDAAVRCNIPAMGFQNQVRLRGGRSPNEGRVEILMERNGTLRWGTVCSDGWGTVEAMIVCRQLGLGFASHAFQETWYWHGDVSADDVVLSGVKCSGTEMSLSHCRHHGTELNCPKGGGRFAAGVSCSETAPDLVLNAPLVEHTTYLEDRPMFLLQCALEENCLSSTAATTHPNTGYRRLLRFSSQIHNTGQSDFRPKNGRHAWVWHDCHRHYHSMEVFTHYDLLSLNGTKVAEGHKASFCLEDSECESDIQKQYACANFGEQGITLGCWDVYRHDIDCQWIDITDVAPGDYLFQVIINPNYEVAESDYSNNVMKCRSRYDGQRIWMYNCHIGGSLGTETEDKFSQFAGLLNNQLSL
;
A
#
# COMPACT_ATOMS: atom_id res chain seq x y z
N MET A 1 10.87 79.25 -43.31
CA MET A 1 10.83 79.19 -44.79
C MET A 1 10.61 77.76 -45.17
N GLU A 2 9.35 77.48 -45.55
CA GLU A 2 8.87 76.67 -46.67
C GLU A 2 9.44 75.27 -46.99
N GLY A 3 8.49 74.36 -47.25
CA GLY A 3 8.61 73.13 -48.04
C GLY A 3 8.74 71.87 -47.18
N SER A 4 7.71 71.17 -46.71
CA SER A 4 6.39 70.85 -47.24
C SER A 4 6.36 69.88 -48.43
N LEU A 5 5.56 68.83 -48.19
CA LEU A 5 4.83 67.97 -49.09
C LEU A 5 5.43 66.64 -49.64
N TYR A 6 4.88 65.56 -49.08
CA TYR A 6 4.32 64.37 -49.73
C TYR A 6 5.19 63.15 -50.06
N SER A 7 4.82 62.08 -49.35
CA SER A 7 4.55 60.73 -49.85
C SER A 7 5.62 59.67 -49.59
N CYS A 8 5.29 58.80 -48.64
CA CYS A 8 5.21 57.33 -48.77
C CYS A 8 5.31 56.77 -47.34
N ILE A 9 4.20 56.61 -46.61
CA ILE A 9 3.25 55.49 -46.72
C ILE A 9 3.99 54.16 -46.53
N TYR A 10 3.56 53.42 -45.50
CA TYR A 10 4.17 52.28 -44.85
C TYR A 10 5.17 52.66 -43.75
N VAL A 11 4.89 52.20 -42.53
CA VAL A 11 5.60 52.50 -41.28
C VAL A 11 5.13 53.79 -40.61
N THR A 12 3.89 53.78 -40.09
CA THR A 12 3.48 54.52 -38.85
C THR A 12 1.99 54.30 -38.48
N THR A 13 1.36 53.21 -38.93
CA THR A 13 0.01 52.78 -38.47
C THR A 13 0.10 51.74 -37.37
N LEU A 14 0.97 51.97 -36.39
CA LEU A 14 1.18 51.04 -35.26
C LEU A 14 1.56 51.82 -34.00
N LEU A 15 0.82 52.89 -33.67
CA LEU A 15 0.93 53.55 -32.35
C LEU A 15 -0.22 54.55 -32.03
N LEU A 16 -1.38 54.46 -32.68
CA LEU A 16 -2.56 55.28 -32.40
C LEU A 16 -3.86 54.45 -32.28
N LEU A 17 -3.76 53.28 -31.65
CA LEU A 17 -4.91 52.44 -31.26
C LEU A 17 -4.88 52.04 -29.77
N TYR A 18 -4.14 52.80 -28.96
CA TYR A 18 -4.07 52.64 -27.50
C TYR A 18 -4.36 53.98 -26.81
N THR A 19 -5.54 54.57 -27.02
CA THR A 19 -6.19 55.54 -26.09
C THR A 19 -7.51 56.04 -26.69
N SER A 20 -8.61 55.29 -26.54
CA SER A 20 -9.99 55.84 -26.44
C SER A 20 -11.09 54.78 -26.61
N LEU A 21 -11.24 53.86 -25.66
CA LEU A 21 -12.56 53.24 -25.39
C LEU A 21 -12.74 53.09 -23.87
N SER A 22 -12.86 54.25 -23.23
CA SER A 22 -13.29 54.42 -21.84
C SER A 22 -14.45 55.43 -21.84
N HIS A 23 -15.59 54.98 -21.29
CA HIS A 23 -16.90 55.66 -21.12
C HIS A 23 -17.73 55.75 -22.41
N ILE A 24 -18.96 55.23 -22.52
CA ILE A 24 -20.14 55.39 -21.65
C ILE A 24 -21.08 54.17 -21.78
N CYS A 25 -21.44 53.52 -20.67
CA CYS A 25 -22.85 53.30 -20.33
C CYS A 25 -22.97 53.21 -18.81
N PHE A 26 -23.84 54.04 -18.27
CA PHE A 26 -24.02 54.38 -16.86
C PHE A 26 -25.27 53.70 -16.30
N ALA A 27 -25.31 53.66 -14.96
CA ALA A 27 -26.47 53.57 -14.07
C ALA A 27 -26.87 52.13 -13.66
N GLN A 28 -27.07 51.78 -12.38
CA GLN A 28 -27.24 52.54 -11.13
C GLN A 28 -26.69 51.73 -9.95
N TYR A 29 -26.16 52.38 -8.91
CA TYR A 29 -26.63 52.22 -7.52
C TYR A 29 -25.83 53.19 -6.63
N GLU A 30 -26.55 54.15 -6.04
CA GLU A 30 -26.06 55.19 -5.14
C GLU A 30 -25.95 54.70 -3.68
N HIS A 31 -24.88 55.14 -3.01
CA HIS A 31 -24.72 55.65 -1.62
C HIS A 31 -25.41 54.98 -0.42
N TRP A 32 -24.62 54.59 0.61
CA TRP A 32 -24.31 55.35 1.85
C TRP A 32 -23.37 54.51 2.78
N PRO A 33 -22.81 55.03 3.90
CA PRO A 33 -21.59 55.83 4.06
C PRO A 33 -20.44 55.11 4.81
N TYR A 34 -19.33 55.82 5.00
CA TYR A 34 -18.15 55.46 5.80
C TYR A 34 -18.26 55.93 7.28
N TYR A 35 -17.40 55.35 8.13
CA TYR A 35 -16.99 55.64 9.54
C TYR A 35 -17.66 54.83 10.67
N PRO A 36 -16.97 54.54 11.81
CA PRO A 36 -15.52 54.50 12.09
C PRO A 36 -15.08 53.24 12.88
N GLU A 37 -13.76 53.07 12.98
CA GLU A 37 -13.05 52.05 13.75
C GLU A 37 -13.20 52.29 15.27
N TYR A 38 -13.75 51.32 16.01
CA TYR A 38 -13.85 51.30 17.47
C TYR A 38 -12.95 50.20 18.04
N HIS A 39 -12.06 50.59 18.96
CA HIS A 39 -11.38 49.68 19.87
C HIS A 39 -12.38 49.13 20.89
N GLU A 40 -12.69 47.83 20.82
CA GLU A 40 -13.35 47.12 21.91
C GLU A 40 -12.38 46.19 22.64
N VAL A 41 -12.30 46.41 23.95
CA VAL A 41 -11.66 45.55 24.94
C VAL A 41 -12.38 44.21 24.93
N GLN A 42 -11.69 43.13 24.54
CA GLN A 42 -12.23 41.78 24.65
C GLN A 42 -12.41 41.39 26.12
N GLN A 43 -13.65 41.49 26.62
CA GLN A 43 -14.09 40.75 27.80
C GLN A 43 -14.30 39.28 27.38
N GLU A 44 -13.69 38.35 28.11
CA GLU A 44 -13.93 36.91 27.93
C GLU A 44 -15.45 36.63 28.07
N PRO A 45 -16.07 35.89 27.12
CA PRO A 45 -17.45 35.47 27.28
C PRO A 45 -17.55 34.51 28.48
N PRO A 46 -18.64 34.57 29.26
CA PRO A 46 -18.84 33.65 30.37
C PRO A 46 -18.89 32.22 29.81
N GLN A 47 -18.06 31.33 30.37
CA GLN A 47 -18.07 29.92 29.99
C GLN A 47 -19.47 29.34 30.20
N PRO A 48 -20.01 28.55 29.25
CA PRO A 48 -21.27 27.86 29.44
C PRO A 48 -21.14 26.94 30.67
N GLN A 49 -21.94 27.23 31.70
CA GLN A 49 -22.04 26.37 32.87
C GLN A 49 -22.81 25.10 32.49
N ARG A 50 -22.17 23.95 32.77
CA ARG A 50 -22.70 22.61 32.54
C ARG A 50 -24.06 22.45 33.23
N PRO A 51 -25.09 21.85 32.58
CA PRO A 51 -26.35 21.55 33.24
C PRO A 51 -26.12 20.73 34.53
N PRO A 52 -26.79 21.03 35.65
CA PRO A 52 -26.53 20.41 36.94
C PRO A 52 -26.84 18.91 37.03
N ASP A 53 -27.50 18.32 36.04
CA ASP A 53 -27.96 16.92 36.04
C ASP A 53 -27.06 15.94 35.25
N ILE A 54 -25.96 16.40 34.62
CA ILE A 54 -25.06 15.51 33.85
C ILE A 54 -23.84 15.15 34.72
N PRO A 55 -23.62 13.86 35.02
CA PRO A 55 -22.50 13.46 35.87
C PRO A 55 -21.16 13.78 35.21
N LYS A 56 -20.19 14.17 36.05
CA LYS A 56 -18.81 14.35 35.60
C LYS A 56 -18.18 12.97 35.41
N ILE A 57 -17.82 12.68 34.16
CA ILE A 57 -17.07 11.47 33.79
C ILE A 57 -15.71 11.81 33.21
N TYR A 58 -14.89 10.78 33.07
CA TYR A 58 -13.63 10.85 32.32
C TYR A 58 -13.51 9.63 31.40
N LEU A 59 -12.91 9.83 30.24
CA LEU A 59 -12.70 8.77 29.26
C LEU A 59 -11.23 8.41 29.11
N ARG A 60 -10.95 7.16 28.76
CA ARG A 60 -9.66 6.73 28.21
C ARG A 60 -9.84 5.65 27.15
N LEU A 61 -8.82 5.51 26.29
CA LEU A 61 -8.71 4.40 25.35
C LEU A 61 -7.71 3.37 25.87
N SER A 62 -8.19 2.16 26.13
CA SER A 62 -7.46 1.05 26.75
C SER A 62 -7.41 -0.18 25.83
N GLY A 63 -6.75 -1.24 26.29
CA GLY A 63 -6.68 -2.51 25.58
C GLY A 63 -5.55 -2.60 24.56
N GLU A 64 -5.69 -3.56 23.64
CA GLU A 64 -4.72 -3.95 22.60
C GLU A 64 -4.66 -2.93 21.45
N LYS A 65 -4.38 -1.67 21.77
CA LYS A 65 -4.33 -0.55 20.81
C LYS A 65 -3.03 -0.52 20.01
N ARG A 66 -3.12 -0.24 18.70
CA ARG A 66 -1.95 -0.10 17.80
C ARG A 66 -1.47 1.35 17.68
N LYS A 67 -2.38 2.31 17.90
CA LYS A 67 -2.09 3.76 17.91
C LYS A 67 -2.64 4.41 19.18
N HIS A 68 -2.12 5.58 19.54
CA HIS A 68 -2.55 6.29 20.75
C HIS A 68 -4.00 6.82 20.65
N ASN A 69 -4.54 6.92 19.44
CA ASN A 69 -5.87 7.44 19.09
C ASN A 69 -6.89 6.33 18.84
N GLU A 70 -6.65 5.11 19.29
CA GLU A 70 -7.60 4.02 19.20
C GLU A 70 -7.56 3.15 20.47
N GLY A 71 -8.63 2.39 20.70
CA GLY A 71 -8.73 1.44 21.81
C GLY A 71 -10.16 1.23 22.28
N ARG A 72 -10.32 0.32 23.24
CA ARG A 72 -11.56 0.11 23.99
C ARG A 72 -11.92 1.35 24.79
N VAL A 73 -13.18 1.76 24.76
CA VAL A 73 -13.67 2.92 25.51
C VAL A 73 -13.88 2.53 26.96
N GLU A 74 -13.18 3.22 27.87
CA GLU A 74 -13.39 3.08 29.30
C GLU A 74 -13.82 4.43 29.90
N VAL A 75 -14.76 4.36 30.84
CA VAL A 75 -15.38 5.50 31.52
C VAL A 75 -15.05 5.42 33.00
N TYR A 76 -14.55 6.52 33.57
CA TYR A 76 -14.39 6.67 35.01
C TYR A 76 -15.62 7.39 35.57
N TYR A 77 -16.38 6.68 36.39
CA TYR A 77 -17.58 7.17 37.04
C TYR A 77 -17.68 6.57 38.45
N ASN A 78 -18.08 7.39 39.42
CA ASN A 78 -18.23 6.98 40.83
C ASN A 78 -16.99 6.27 41.42
N GLU A 79 -15.81 6.86 41.20
CA GLU A 79 -14.50 6.37 41.69
C GLU A 79 -14.01 5.03 41.11
N GLU A 80 -14.63 4.54 40.03
CA GLU A 80 -14.28 3.26 39.42
C GLU A 80 -14.23 3.35 37.87
N TRP A 81 -13.27 2.66 37.26
CA TRP A 81 -13.22 2.49 35.80
C TRP A 81 -14.13 1.34 35.37
N GLY A 82 -14.87 1.56 34.29
CA GLY A 82 -15.68 0.54 33.64
C GLY A 82 -15.76 0.75 32.13
N THR A 83 -16.43 -0.16 31.42
CA THR A 83 -16.51 -0.16 29.96
C THR A 83 -17.85 0.34 29.43
N VAL A 84 -18.00 0.35 28.10
CA VAL A 84 -19.22 0.74 27.38
C VAL A 84 -19.58 -0.39 26.42
N CYS A 85 -20.85 -0.79 26.41
CA CYS A 85 -21.35 -1.80 25.48
C CYS A 85 -21.45 -1.26 24.04
N ASP A 86 -21.33 -2.15 23.06
CA ASP A 86 -21.44 -1.85 21.63
C ASP A 86 -22.88 -1.86 21.10
N ASP A 87 -23.85 -2.34 21.88
CA ASP A 87 -25.27 -2.28 21.55
C ASP A 87 -25.75 -0.83 21.35
N ASP A 88 -26.45 -0.60 20.22
CA ASP A 88 -26.87 0.69 19.67
C ASP A 88 -25.75 1.77 19.56
N PHE A 89 -24.49 1.39 19.76
CA PHE A 89 -23.36 2.31 19.63
C PHE A 89 -23.16 2.67 18.16
N SER A 90 -22.92 3.95 17.88
CA SER A 90 -22.78 4.44 16.50
C SER A 90 -21.56 5.32 16.31
N ILE A 91 -21.26 5.63 15.04
CA ILE A 91 -20.18 6.57 14.70
C ILE A 91 -20.41 7.96 15.34
N HIS A 92 -21.66 8.35 15.60
CA HIS A 92 -21.98 9.61 16.29
C HIS A 92 -21.51 9.58 17.74
N ALA A 93 -21.73 8.47 18.46
CA ALA A 93 -21.20 8.28 19.81
C ALA A 93 -19.66 8.24 19.79
N ALA A 94 -19.06 7.60 18.80
CA ALA A 94 -17.61 7.63 18.61
C ALA A 94 -17.07 9.06 18.41
N HIS A 95 -17.76 9.93 17.66
CA HIS A 95 -17.37 11.33 17.50
C HIS A 95 -17.40 12.08 18.85
N VAL A 96 -18.39 11.82 19.70
CA VAL A 96 -18.45 12.40 21.06
C VAL A 96 -17.26 11.93 21.89
N VAL A 97 -16.99 10.61 21.94
CA VAL A 97 -15.83 10.03 22.63
C VAL A 97 -14.52 10.66 22.16
N CYS A 98 -14.31 10.72 20.84
CA CYS A 98 -13.08 11.24 20.27
C CYS A 98 -12.90 12.74 20.55
N ARG A 99 -13.97 13.53 20.49
CA ARG A 99 -13.94 14.96 20.81
C ARG A 99 -13.68 15.21 22.30
N GLU A 100 -14.32 14.44 23.18
CA GLU A 100 -14.12 14.50 24.63
C GLU A 100 -12.68 14.10 25.02
N LEU A 101 -12.05 13.22 24.25
CA LEU A 101 -10.62 12.86 24.36
C LEU A 101 -9.67 13.85 23.65
N GLY A 102 -10.19 14.91 23.03
CA GLY A 102 -9.41 15.98 22.39
C GLY A 102 -8.96 15.71 20.95
N TYR A 103 -9.52 14.72 20.27
CA TYR A 103 -9.35 14.49 18.83
C TYR A 103 -10.42 15.24 18.02
N MET A 104 -10.13 15.60 16.77
CA MET A 104 -11.10 16.33 15.95
C MET A 104 -12.35 15.50 15.63
N GLU A 105 -12.18 14.22 15.34
CA GLU A 105 -13.28 13.36 14.87
C GLU A 105 -12.98 11.88 15.12
N ALA A 106 -14.01 11.03 15.02
CA ALA A 106 -13.87 9.59 14.91
C ALA A 106 -13.67 9.20 13.43
N LEU A 107 -12.80 8.25 13.18
CA LEU A 107 -12.62 7.61 11.86
C LEU A 107 -13.43 6.32 11.75
N SER A 108 -13.54 5.57 12.84
CA SER A 108 -14.34 4.33 12.91
C SER A 108 -14.60 3.95 14.37
N TRP A 109 -15.50 2.99 14.56
CA TRP A 109 -15.73 2.29 15.83
C TRP A 109 -15.83 0.79 15.55
N PHE A 110 -15.61 -0.03 16.57
CA PHE A 110 -15.57 -1.48 16.45
C PHE A 110 -16.35 -2.15 17.59
N PRO A 111 -17.25 -3.08 17.27
CA PRO A 111 -17.94 -3.90 18.24
C PRO A 111 -17.05 -5.05 18.74
N SER A 112 -17.63 -5.88 19.58
CA SER A 112 -17.18 -7.22 19.95
C SER A 112 -15.80 -7.26 20.59
N SER A 113 -15.47 -6.26 21.41
CA SER A 113 -14.22 -6.20 22.18
C SER A 113 -12.96 -6.35 21.33
N LYS A 114 -12.96 -5.75 20.14
CA LYS A 114 -11.83 -5.79 19.19
C LYS A 114 -10.47 -5.46 19.83
N TYR A 115 -10.45 -4.55 20.80
CA TYR A 115 -9.23 -4.15 21.51
C TYR A 115 -9.00 -4.94 22.81
N GLY A 116 -9.53 -6.16 22.88
CA GLY A 116 -9.56 -6.99 24.07
C GLY A 116 -10.75 -6.67 24.98
N LYS A 117 -11.07 -7.62 25.84
CA LYS A 117 -12.14 -7.52 26.84
C LYS A 117 -11.72 -6.59 27.98
N GLY A 118 -12.65 -5.79 28.48
CA GLY A 118 -12.49 -5.08 29.74
C GLY A 118 -12.72 -5.99 30.94
N GLU A 119 -12.64 -5.37 32.12
CA GLU A 119 -12.89 -6.02 33.40
C GLU A 119 -13.73 -5.07 34.27
N GLY A 120 -14.49 -5.65 35.21
CA GLY A 120 -15.28 -4.89 36.16
C GLY A 120 -16.67 -4.54 35.64
N ARG A 121 -17.09 -3.28 35.82
CA ARG A 121 -18.46 -2.84 35.53
C ARG A 121 -18.59 -2.32 34.10
N ILE A 122 -19.69 -2.64 33.43
CA ILE A 122 -20.11 -1.97 32.19
C ILE A 122 -20.97 -0.76 32.61
N TRP A 123 -20.47 0.45 32.37
CA TRP A 123 -21.11 1.68 32.85
C TRP A 123 -22.24 2.17 31.98
N LEU A 124 -22.14 1.96 30.67
CA LEU A 124 -23.08 2.49 29.70
C LEU A 124 -23.43 1.43 28.66
N ASP A 125 -24.70 1.45 28.27
CA ASP A 125 -25.31 0.51 27.36
C ASP A 125 -26.43 1.22 26.58
N ASN A 126 -26.69 0.77 25.34
CA ASN A 126 -27.54 1.42 24.35
C ASN A 126 -27.22 2.90 24.19
N VAL A 127 -25.94 3.22 24.03
CA VAL A 127 -25.46 4.61 23.98
C VAL A 127 -25.81 5.26 22.65
N ASN A 128 -26.84 6.08 22.67
CA ASN A 128 -27.32 6.79 21.50
C ASN A 128 -27.01 8.30 21.59
N CYS A 129 -26.15 8.76 20.69
CA CYS A 129 -25.71 10.15 20.56
C CYS A 129 -26.08 10.71 19.17
N ASN A 130 -26.37 12.00 19.08
CA ASN A 130 -26.52 12.71 17.80
C ASN A 130 -25.18 13.27 17.26
N GLY A 131 -24.10 13.19 18.04
CA GLY A 131 -22.74 13.58 17.67
C GLY A 131 -22.35 15.01 18.08
N LYS A 132 -23.25 15.79 18.69
CA LYS A 132 -23.02 17.19 19.12
C LYS A 132 -22.85 17.34 20.63
N GLU A 133 -23.03 16.27 21.40
CA GLU A 133 -22.89 16.24 22.85
C GLU A 133 -21.46 16.57 23.29
N GLU A 134 -21.29 17.35 24.34
CA GLU A 134 -19.94 17.71 24.85
C GLU A 134 -19.26 16.57 25.61
N THR A 135 -20.04 15.64 26.15
CA THR A 135 -19.58 14.48 26.92
C THR A 135 -20.46 13.27 26.64
N LEU A 136 -19.88 12.07 26.70
CA LEU A 136 -20.60 10.80 26.56
C LEU A 136 -21.71 10.64 27.60
N ALA A 137 -21.55 11.25 28.79
CA ALA A 137 -22.56 11.27 29.85
C ALA A 137 -23.85 12.02 29.47
N ALA A 138 -23.82 12.85 28.42
CA ALA A 138 -24.97 13.59 27.93
C ALA A 138 -25.76 12.82 26.87
N CYS A 139 -25.25 11.68 26.40
CA CYS A 139 -25.97 10.82 25.48
C CYS A 139 -27.04 9.99 26.20
N THR A 140 -28.12 9.67 25.50
CA THR A 140 -29.13 8.74 26.02
C THR A 140 -28.55 7.34 26.12
N SER A 141 -28.85 6.64 27.21
CA SER A 141 -28.42 5.26 27.50
C SER A 141 -29.44 4.59 28.42
N ASN A 142 -29.28 3.29 28.70
CA ASN A 142 -30.11 2.55 29.67
C ASN A 142 -29.92 3.02 31.13
N GLY A 143 -28.95 3.89 31.40
CA GLY A 143 -28.61 4.40 32.73
C GLY A 143 -27.28 3.85 33.25
N TRP A 144 -26.69 4.55 34.24
CA TRP A 144 -25.37 4.23 34.76
C TRP A 144 -25.30 2.86 35.44
N GLY A 145 -24.48 1.97 34.90
CA GLY A 145 -24.27 0.63 35.44
C GLY A 145 -25.43 -0.33 35.21
N ILE A 146 -26.36 0.01 34.31
CA ILE A 146 -27.48 -0.82 33.89
C ILE A 146 -27.15 -1.35 32.49
N SER A 147 -26.79 -2.63 32.42
CA SER A 147 -26.47 -3.31 31.17
C SER A 147 -26.73 -4.80 31.30
N ASP A 148 -27.18 -5.44 30.23
CA ASP A 148 -27.24 -6.90 30.08
C ASP A 148 -26.10 -7.49 29.21
N CYS A 149 -25.19 -6.63 28.74
CA CYS A 149 -24.00 -7.00 27.99
C CYS A 149 -22.94 -7.73 28.83
N LYS A 150 -22.02 -8.40 28.13
CA LYS A 150 -20.78 -8.99 28.68
C LYS A 150 -19.57 -8.24 28.13
N HIS A 151 -18.40 -8.42 28.73
CA HIS A 151 -17.13 -7.88 28.18
C HIS A 151 -16.70 -8.50 26.85
N THR A 152 -17.51 -9.34 26.20
CA THR A 152 -17.37 -9.66 24.78
C THR A 152 -17.92 -8.56 23.88
N GLU A 153 -18.72 -7.65 24.42
CA GLU A 153 -19.47 -6.59 23.75
C GLU A 153 -18.92 -5.20 24.09
N ASP A 154 -17.70 -5.12 24.67
CA ASP A 154 -17.10 -3.82 24.93
C ASP A 154 -16.73 -3.10 23.62
N VAL A 155 -17.11 -1.83 23.52
CA VAL A 155 -16.91 -1.04 22.31
C VAL A 155 -15.50 -0.45 22.21
N GLY A 156 -14.97 -0.43 20.99
CA GLY A 156 -13.74 0.25 20.62
C GLY A 156 -13.96 1.42 19.67
N VAL A 157 -13.07 2.43 19.72
CA VAL A 157 -13.09 3.55 18.76
C VAL A 157 -11.72 3.79 18.16
N VAL A 158 -11.71 4.37 16.95
CA VAL A 158 -10.54 4.96 16.30
C VAL A 158 -10.83 6.42 16.03
N CYS A 159 -10.08 7.30 16.65
CA CYS A 159 -10.13 8.74 16.43
C CYS A 159 -9.22 9.16 15.29
N SER A 160 -9.36 10.38 14.77
CA SER A 160 -8.37 10.91 13.83
C SER A 160 -7.06 11.20 14.55
N GLY A 161 -5.94 11.10 13.84
CA GLY A 161 -4.62 11.47 14.38
C GLY A 161 -4.47 12.98 14.62
N LYS A 162 -5.48 13.79 14.30
CA LYS A 162 -5.45 15.24 14.43
C LYS A 162 -6.16 15.67 15.72
N ARG A 163 -5.49 16.51 16.52
CA ARG A 163 -5.99 17.05 17.79
C ARG A 163 -6.76 18.37 17.59
N ILE A 164 -7.70 18.65 18.50
CA ILE A 164 -8.39 19.95 18.57
C ILE A 164 -7.39 21.01 19.09
N PRO A 165 -7.09 22.07 18.32
CA PRO A 165 -6.15 23.11 18.75
C PRO A 165 -6.59 23.78 20.05
N GLY A 166 -5.69 23.85 21.04
CA GLY A 166 -5.95 24.51 22.32
C GLY A 166 -6.81 23.73 23.32
N PHE A 167 -7.11 22.45 23.04
CA PHE A 167 -7.83 21.58 23.94
C PHE A 167 -7.10 21.43 25.29
N LYS A 168 -7.82 21.64 26.40
CA LYS A 168 -7.31 21.53 27.77
C LYS A 168 -7.98 20.36 28.46
N LEU A 169 -7.24 19.28 28.71
CA LEU A 169 -7.68 18.25 29.65
C LEU A 169 -7.63 18.85 31.07
N ASP A 170 -8.71 18.72 31.84
CA ASP A 170 -8.83 19.26 33.20
C ASP A 170 -7.66 18.77 34.09
N LYS A 171 -6.78 19.70 34.49
CA LYS A 171 -5.51 19.44 35.18
C LYS A 171 -5.67 19.03 36.65
N SER A 172 -6.89 19.03 37.18
CA SER A 172 -7.18 18.67 38.59
C SER A 172 -6.88 17.20 38.92
N LEU A 173 -6.67 16.33 37.91
CA LEU A 173 -6.35 14.91 38.08
C LEU A 173 -4.85 14.53 38.07
N ILE A 174 -3.92 15.48 37.95
CA ILE A 174 -2.48 15.17 37.86
C ILE A 174 -1.93 14.49 39.13
N ASN A 175 -2.65 14.56 40.26
CA ASN A 175 -2.16 14.03 41.55
C ASN A 175 -2.64 12.61 41.90
N HIS A 176 -3.52 11.95 41.13
CA HIS A 176 -4.05 10.62 41.48
C HIS A 176 -3.84 9.55 40.40
N ILE A 177 -3.15 9.87 39.30
CA ILE A 177 -2.85 8.91 38.23
C ILE A 177 -1.35 8.65 38.21
N GLU A 178 -0.90 7.62 38.95
CA GLU A 178 0.31 6.90 38.56
C GLU A 178 0.00 6.20 37.21
N GLN A 179 0.76 6.54 36.17
CA GLN A 179 0.58 6.21 34.73
C GLN A 179 -0.26 7.19 33.90
N LEU A 180 0.18 8.45 33.80
CA LEU A 180 -0.23 9.32 32.69
C LEU A 180 0.64 9.07 31.46
N ASN A 181 0.03 8.53 30.39
CA ASN A 181 0.54 8.59 29.02
C ASN A 181 0.65 10.06 28.59
N ILE A 182 1.82 10.68 28.75
CA ILE A 182 2.10 12.01 28.19
C ILE A 182 1.98 11.90 26.67
N GLN A 183 0.96 12.55 26.10
CA GLN A 183 0.65 12.50 24.68
C GLN A 183 1.58 13.45 23.91
N ILE A 184 2.57 12.90 23.20
CA ILE A 184 3.38 13.63 22.23
C ILE A 184 2.50 13.96 21.01
N GLU A 185 2.29 15.24 20.67
CA GLU A 185 1.46 15.61 19.49
C GLU A 185 2.10 15.17 18.18
N ASP A 186 3.41 15.37 18.06
CA ASP A 186 4.21 15.04 16.88
C ASP A 186 5.70 14.97 17.26
N ILE A 187 6.52 14.32 16.44
CA ILE A 187 7.97 14.21 16.64
C ILE A 187 8.69 14.29 15.29
N ARG A 188 9.88 14.91 15.26
CA ARG A 188 10.68 14.99 14.02
C ARG A 188 12.18 14.98 14.28
N ILE A 189 12.94 14.61 13.25
CA ILE A 189 14.39 14.83 13.16
C ILE A 189 14.63 16.12 12.37
N ARG A 190 15.11 17.18 13.03
CA ARG A 190 15.42 18.46 12.37
C ARG A 190 16.90 18.53 11.96
N PRO A 191 17.22 18.58 10.65
CA PRO A 191 18.62 18.69 10.20
C PRO A 191 19.16 20.09 10.50
N VAL A 192 20.23 20.17 11.29
CA VAL A 192 20.81 21.46 11.71
C VAL A 192 22.02 21.84 10.87
N LEU A 193 22.82 20.85 10.49
CA LEU A 193 24.01 21.00 9.66
C LEU A 193 23.64 21.24 8.19
N SER A 194 24.28 22.20 7.55
CA SER A 194 24.07 22.52 6.13
C SER A 194 24.25 21.29 5.22
N ALA A 195 25.22 20.45 5.52
CA ALA A 195 25.49 19.18 4.82
C ALA A 195 24.31 18.19 4.83
N HIS A 196 23.40 18.29 5.80
CA HIS A 196 22.25 17.40 5.96
C HIS A 196 20.92 18.06 5.56
N ARG A 197 20.84 19.39 5.41
CA ARG A 197 19.58 20.09 5.09
C ARG A 197 19.01 19.78 3.71
N LYS A 198 19.87 19.41 2.75
CA LYS A 198 19.48 19.04 1.38
C LYS A 198 19.52 17.54 1.12
N ARG A 199 19.87 16.72 2.13
CA ARG A 199 19.92 15.27 1.98
C ARG A 199 18.54 14.69 2.20
N ILE A 200 18.21 13.74 1.34
CA ILE A 200 16.99 12.95 1.41
C ILE A 200 17.43 11.47 1.42
N PRO A 201 16.99 10.66 2.40
CA PRO A 201 16.20 11.06 3.56
C PRO A 201 17.04 11.83 4.61
N VAL A 202 16.35 12.51 5.53
CA VAL A 202 17.01 13.13 6.70
C VAL A 202 17.44 12.03 7.66
N THR A 203 18.75 11.84 7.80
CA THR A 203 19.34 10.77 8.62
C THR A 203 19.94 11.26 9.94
N GLU A 204 20.11 12.56 10.13
CA GLU A 204 20.76 13.10 11.33
C GLU A 204 20.23 14.50 11.68
N GLY A 205 19.97 14.74 12.96
CA GLY A 205 19.45 16.02 13.42
C GLY A 205 19.04 16.03 14.88
N TYR A 206 18.54 17.18 15.34
CA TYR A 206 17.91 17.29 16.67
C TYR A 206 16.56 16.60 16.68
N VAL A 207 16.26 15.91 17.77
CA VAL A 207 14.93 15.36 18.01
C VAL A 207 14.05 16.42 18.67
N GLU A 208 12.95 16.75 17.99
CA GLU A 208 11.99 17.75 18.42
C GLU A 208 10.62 17.10 18.61
N VAL A 209 9.98 17.40 19.72
CA VAL A 209 8.60 17.03 20.04
C VAL A 209 7.73 18.26 19.89
N LYS A 210 6.58 18.10 19.26
CA LYS A 210 5.54 19.12 19.21
C LYS A 210 4.66 18.96 20.45
N ASP A 211 4.54 20.05 21.19
CA ASP A 211 3.79 20.11 22.43
C ASP A 211 3.19 21.52 22.56
N GLU A 212 1.87 21.57 22.71
CA GLU A 212 1.06 22.79 22.72
C GLU A 212 1.27 23.62 21.44
N GLY A 213 1.31 22.96 20.28
CA GLY A 213 1.54 23.60 18.99
C GLY A 213 2.96 24.11 18.74
N SER A 214 3.88 23.98 19.70
CA SER A 214 5.26 24.47 19.61
C SER A 214 6.29 23.33 19.59
N TRP A 215 7.31 23.45 18.75
CA TRP A 215 8.41 22.47 18.69
C TRP A 215 9.39 22.72 19.84
N LYS A 216 9.55 21.72 20.71
CA LYS A 216 10.43 21.70 21.87
C LYS A 216 11.49 20.59 21.69
N GLN A 217 12.70 20.81 22.18
CA GLN A 217 13.81 19.85 22.10
C GLN A 217 13.72 18.82 23.22
N ILE A 218 14.19 17.59 22.99
CA ILE A 218 14.41 16.64 24.08
C ILE A 218 15.81 16.90 24.68
N CYS A 219 15.93 16.87 26.01
CA CYS A 219 17.21 16.99 26.70
C CYS A 219 17.95 15.64 26.66
N ASN A 220 19.26 15.66 26.40
CA ASN A 220 20.06 14.43 26.28
C ASN A 220 20.43 13.77 27.61
N ILE A 221 20.04 14.36 28.75
CA ILE A 221 20.29 13.77 30.06
C ILE A 221 19.41 12.52 30.19
N GLY A 222 20.04 11.37 30.46
CA GLY A 222 19.35 10.07 30.51
C GLY A 222 19.09 9.44 29.14
N TRP A 223 19.45 10.11 28.03
CA TRP A 223 19.27 9.56 26.69
C TRP A 223 20.29 8.46 26.37
N THR A 224 19.81 7.34 25.86
CA THR A 224 20.60 6.13 25.60
C THR A 224 20.58 5.73 24.10
N PRO A 225 21.43 4.77 23.70
CA PRO A 225 21.34 4.19 22.36
C PRO A 225 20.00 3.49 22.08
N THR A 226 19.32 2.90 23.07
CA THR A 226 18.02 2.23 22.88
C THR A 226 16.92 3.24 22.56
N ASP A 227 16.95 4.43 23.16
CA ASP A 227 16.04 5.54 22.78
C ASP A 227 16.29 5.97 21.32
N SER A 228 17.56 6.07 20.93
CA SER A 228 17.97 6.41 19.57
C SER A 228 17.50 5.36 18.56
N ARG A 229 17.56 4.08 18.92
CA ARG A 229 17.07 2.95 18.12
C ARG A 229 15.58 3.06 17.86
N VAL A 230 14.76 3.32 18.88
CA VAL A 230 13.30 3.49 18.71
C VAL A 230 12.98 4.69 17.82
N VAL A 231 13.64 5.82 18.05
CA VAL A 231 13.47 7.01 17.20
C VAL A 231 13.86 6.72 15.75
N CYS A 232 15.02 6.11 15.50
CA CYS A 232 15.42 5.74 14.15
C CYS A 232 14.41 4.76 13.51
N GLY A 233 13.96 3.76 14.27
CA GLY A 233 12.94 2.80 13.85
C GLY A 233 11.65 3.47 13.41
N MET A 234 11.06 4.35 14.22
CA MET A 234 9.80 4.99 13.85
C MET A 234 9.92 5.94 12.64
N PHE A 235 11.12 6.44 12.32
CA PHE A 235 11.39 7.23 11.11
C PHE A 235 11.83 6.39 9.90
N GLY A 236 11.72 5.06 10.00
CA GLY A 236 11.96 4.16 8.88
C GLY A 236 13.39 3.67 8.71
N PHE A 237 14.22 3.80 9.75
CA PHE A 237 15.61 3.39 9.72
C PHE A 237 15.85 2.13 10.58
N PRO A 238 16.54 1.11 10.05
CA PRO A 238 16.73 -0.16 10.78
C PRO A 238 17.66 -0.05 11.99
N ASN A 239 18.62 0.89 11.95
CA ASN A 239 19.60 1.07 13.02
C ASN A 239 20.00 2.53 13.21
N GLU A 240 20.55 2.80 14.37
CA GLU A 240 21.25 4.02 14.76
C GLU A 240 22.77 3.94 14.52
N ARG A 241 23.44 5.09 14.44
CA ARG A 241 24.91 5.19 14.33
C ARG A 241 25.45 6.35 15.16
N LYS A 242 26.78 6.36 15.32
CA LYS A 242 27.49 7.43 16.03
C LYS A 242 27.55 8.73 15.19
N TYR A 243 27.51 9.87 15.88
CA TYR A 243 27.62 11.20 15.29
C TYR A 243 28.71 12.04 15.97
N ASN A 244 29.10 13.16 15.35
CA ASN A 244 30.10 14.07 15.93
C ASN A 244 29.47 15.03 16.95
N ASN A 245 29.50 14.63 18.22
CA ASN A 245 28.90 15.38 19.32
C ASN A 245 29.46 16.82 19.50
N ARG A 246 30.73 17.05 19.17
CA ARG A 246 31.38 18.37 19.37
C ARG A 246 30.72 19.47 18.55
N VAL A 247 30.31 19.16 17.32
CA VAL A 247 29.69 20.12 16.40
C VAL A 247 28.30 20.54 16.89
N TYR A 248 27.49 19.57 17.33
CA TYR A 248 26.15 19.82 17.84
C TYR A 248 26.17 20.58 19.18
N LYS A 249 27.12 20.26 20.06
CA LYS A 249 27.32 21.00 21.31
C LYS A 249 27.68 22.47 21.06
N MET A 250 28.51 22.75 20.06
CA MET A 250 28.82 24.13 19.66
C MET A 250 27.57 24.85 19.12
N LEU A 251 26.75 24.17 18.32
CA LEU A 251 25.55 24.76 17.72
C LEU A 251 24.43 25.02 18.74
N SER A 252 24.28 24.16 19.76
CA SER A 252 23.29 24.35 20.81
C SER A 252 23.58 25.57 21.68
N GLN A 253 24.85 25.92 21.91
CA GLN A 253 25.25 27.10 22.69
C GLN A 253 24.95 28.44 21.98
N ARG A 254 24.80 28.45 20.65
CA ARG A 254 24.56 29.66 19.86
C ARG A 254 23.10 30.13 19.85
N ARG A 255 22.16 29.33 20.36
CA ARG A 255 20.72 29.63 20.29
C ARG A 255 20.04 29.32 21.62
N LYS A 256 19.07 30.15 22.00
CA LYS A 256 18.17 29.84 23.12
C LYS A 256 17.21 28.74 22.67
N LEU A 257 17.26 27.59 23.34
CA LEU A 257 16.46 26.40 23.02
C LEU A 257 15.35 26.24 24.07
N LYS A 258 14.18 25.80 23.63
CA LYS A 258 13.07 25.40 24.51
C LYS A 258 13.08 23.88 24.62
N TYR A 259 13.23 23.33 25.82
CA TYR A 259 13.16 21.88 26.01
C TYR A 259 11.78 21.44 26.48
N TRP A 260 11.39 20.26 26.04
CA TRP A 260 10.27 19.50 26.54
C TRP A 260 10.61 18.99 27.96
N PRO A 261 9.67 19.04 28.93
CA PRO A 261 9.99 18.86 30.34
C PRO A 261 10.19 17.41 30.79
N TYR A 262 10.09 16.44 29.88
CA TYR A 262 10.16 15.01 30.19
C TYR A 262 11.34 14.34 29.47
N SER A 263 11.91 13.32 30.11
CA SER A 263 12.86 12.39 29.49
C SER A 263 12.12 11.19 28.90
N VAL A 264 12.77 10.50 27.97
CA VAL A 264 12.26 9.27 27.33
C VAL A 264 13.15 8.12 27.77
N ASN A 265 12.55 6.99 28.14
CA ASN A 265 13.25 5.78 28.54
C ASN A 265 12.65 4.55 27.82
N CYS A 266 13.28 4.17 26.71
CA CYS A 266 12.92 3.04 25.86
C CYS A 266 13.77 1.80 26.17
N THR A 267 13.16 0.62 26.09
CA THR A 267 13.85 -0.68 26.15
C THR A 267 14.54 -1.04 24.83
N GLY A 268 14.10 -0.46 23.71
CA GLY A 268 14.68 -0.63 22.38
C GLY A 268 13.92 -1.58 21.46
N ASN A 269 12.86 -2.23 21.95
CA ASN A 269 11.97 -3.08 21.16
C ASN A 269 10.66 -2.37 20.75
N GLU A 270 10.41 -1.17 21.29
CA GLU A 270 9.21 -0.41 21.01
C GLU A 270 9.17 0.06 19.55
N ALA A 271 7.98 0.01 18.94
CA ALA A 271 7.79 0.48 17.58
C ALA A 271 7.73 2.02 17.47
N HIS A 272 7.36 2.70 18.55
CA HIS A 272 7.17 4.15 18.58
C HIS A 272 7.51 4.72 19.96
N VAL A 273 8.05 5.95 19.99
CA VAL A 273 8.51 6.62 21.21
C VAL A 273 7.41 6.79 22.27
N SER A 274 6.15 6.87 21.86
CA SER A 274 5.00 6.96 22.77
C SER A 274 4.76 5.69 23.57
N SER A 275 5.34 4.56 23.16
CA SER A 275 5.26 3.29 23.89
C SER A 275 6.40 3.15 24.90
N CYS A 276 7.38 4.06 24.88
CA CYS A 276 8.44 4.09 25.86
C CYS A 276 7.94 4.69 27.17
N LYS A 277 8.57 4.28 28.27
CA LYS A 277 8.27 4.88 29.58
C LYS A 277 8.77 6.31 29.60
N LEU A 278 7.94 7.21 30.10
CA LEU A 278 8.35 8.59 30.34
C LEU A 278 9.18 8.62 31.61
N GLY A 279 10.39 9.16 31.53
CA GLY A 279 11.27 9.28 32.68
C GLY A 279 10.92 10.51 33.52
N ASP A 280 11.78 10.78 34.51
CA ASP A 280 11.57 11.87 35.46
C ASP A 280 11.41 13.23 34.77
N ARG A 281 10.61 14.11 35.40
CA ARG A 281 10.53 15.52 35.03
C ARG A 281 11.90 16.17 35.19
N ILE A 282 12.42 16.74 34.11
CA ILE A 282 13.68 17.46 34.15
C ILE A 282 13.44 18.78 34.86
N ILE A 283 14.12 18.99 35.99
CA ILE A 283 13.91 20.13 36.90
C ILE A 283 13.93 21.44 36.12
N VAL A 284 12.79 22.13 36.12
CA VAL A 284 12.64 23.47 35.54
C VAL A 284 12.99 24.48 36.62
N ASP A 285 14.14 25.13 36.51
CA ASP A 285 14.38 26.34 37.31
C ASP A 285 13.47 27.45 36.78
N MET A 286 12.33 27.65 37.44
CA MET A 286 11.31 28.66 37.10
C MET A 286 11.89 30.09 37.05
N LYS A 287 13.06 30.34 37.66
CA LYS A 287 13.72 31.65 37.63
C LYS A 287 14.57 31.89 36.39
N ARG A 288 14.96 30.86 35.63
CA ARG A 288 15.89 30.98 34.48
C ARG A 288 15.33 30.52 33.13
N ASN A 289 14.14 29.91 33.09
CA ASN A 289 13.55 29.40 31.84
C ASN A 289 14.51 28.42 31.11
N GLN A 290 15.30 27.66 31.87
CA GLN A 290 16.25 26.66 31.38
C GLN A 290 15.81 25.27 31.86
N SER A 291 15.43 24.40 30.93
CA SER A 291 14.87 23.06 31.20
C SER A 291 15.86 21.91 30.94
N CYS A 292 17.16 22.18 30.78
CA CYS A 292 18.21 21.17 30.55
C CYS A 292 19.55 21.71 31.07
N GLN A 293 19.69 21.85 32.39
CA GLN A 293 20.88 22.40 33.02
C GLN A 293 22.06 21.42 32.85
N HIS A 294 23.16 21.86 32.22
CA HIS A 294 24.34 21.07 31.83
C HIS A 294 24.18 20.06 30.68
N GLY A 295 22.97 19.95 30.09
CA GLY A 295 22.72 19.11 28.91
C GLY A 295 22.72 19.86 27.59
N MET A 296 22.37 19.15 26.52
CA MET A 296 22.18 19.67 25.17
C MET A 296 20.98 18.95 24.51
N PRO A 297 20.48 19.43 23.35
CA PRO A 297 19.46 18.72 22.62
C PRO A 297 19.91 17.32 22.23
N VAL A 298 19.00 16.35 22.33
CA VAL A 298 19.18 15.02 21.76
C VAL A 298 19.47 15.14 20.27
N VAL A 299 20.48 14.40 19.84
CA VAL A 299 20.81 14.21 18.43
C VAL A 299 20.69 12.73 18.14
N VAL A 300 19.97 12.39 17.07
CA VAL A 300 19.95 11.04 16.52
C VAL A 300 20.65 11.04 15.17
N SER A 301 21.34 9.94 14.87
CA SER A 301 21.92 9.67 13.56
C SER A 301 21.56 8.25 13.19
N CYS A 302 20.87 8.07 12.08
CA CYS A 302 20.28 6.80 11.66
C CYS A 302 20.98 6.27 10.41
N THR A 303 21.03 4.95 10.26
CA THR A 303 21.52 4.28 9.06
C THR A 303 20.36 4.00 8.12
N PRO A 304 20.33 4.57 6.90
CA PRO A 304 19.35 4.19 5.89
C PRO A 304 19.52 2.72 5.50
N GLY A 305 18.39 2.03 5.33
CA GLY A 305 18.36 0.76 4.62
C GLY A 305 18.92 0.91 3.21
N ARG A 306 19.32 -0.20 2.59
CA ARG A 306 19.99 -0.19 1.28
C ARG A 306 19.17 0.51 0.20
N ALA A 307 17.86 0.28 0.18
CA ALA A 307 16.95 0.92 -0.75
C ALA A 307 16.88 2.45 -0.60
N PHE A 308 17.20 2.99 0.59
CA PHE A 308 17.09 4.42 0.94
C PHE A 308 18.45 5.11 1.12
N ALA A 309 19.55 4.41 0.84
CA ALA A 309 20.88 4.97 0.99
C ALA A 309 21.11 6.09 -0.04
N PRO A 310 21.57 7.29 0.37
CA PRO A 310 21.83 8.38 -0.57
C PRO A 310 22.90 7.97 -1.57
N SER A 311 22.56 7.89 -2.86
CA SER A 311 23.50 7.56 -3.92
C SER A 311 24.59 8.62 -4.01
N SER A 312 25.84 8.27 -3.76
CA SER A 312 26.97 9.07 -4.22
C SER A 312 27.15 8.84 -5.72
N ASN A 313 26.59 9.74 -6.54
CA ASN A 313 26.77 9.87 -8.00
C ASN A 313 26.55 8.63 -8.89
N THR A 314 25.64 8.79 -9.86
CA THR A 314 25.64 8.14 -11.19
C THR A 314 26.32 6.77 -11.25
N GLY A 315 25.54 5.74 -10.99
CA GLY A 315 25.97 4.37 -11.16
C GLY A 315 25.27 3.50 -10.14
N PHE A 316 24.14 2.92 -10.52
CA PHE A 316 23.68 1.66 -9.96
C PHE A 316 24.76 0.61 -10.24
N ARG A 317 25.86 0.65 -9.47
CA ARG A 317 26.72 -0.51 -9.33
C ARG A 317 25.92 -1.47 -8.48
N LYS A 318 25.36 -2.47 -9.18
CA LYS A 318 25.21 -3.85 -8.73
C LYS A 318 26.23 -4.15 -7.62
N ALA A 319 25.86 -3.85 -6.39
CA ALA A 319 26.43 -4.47 -5.20
C ALA A 319 25.35 -5.43 -4.72
N PHE A 320 25.04 -6.41 -5.60
CA PHE A 320 24.30 -7.60 -5.21
C PHE A 320 25.05 -8.19 -4.01
N ARG A 321 24.40 -8.26 -2.84
CA ARG A 321 24.76 -9.35 -1.94
C ARG A 321 24.28 -10.61 -2.66
N LEU A 322 25.22 -11.52 -2.89
CA LEU A 322 24.96 -12.85 -3.42
C LEU A 322 24.23 -13.77 -2.41
N GLU A 323 23.78 -13.23 -1.27
CA GLU A 323 23.06 -13.99 -0.24
C GLU A 323 21.56 -13.85 -0.51
N GLN A 324 20.93 -15.00 -0.71
CA GLN A 324 19.50 -15.12 -0.92
C GLN A 324 18.73 -14.57 0.30
N PRO A 325 17.73 -13.70 0.10
CA PRO A 325 16.92 -13.22 1.20
C PRO A 325 16.09 -14.38 1.78
N LEU A 326 15.98 -14.43 3.11
CA LEU A 326 15.18 -15.43 3.82
C LEU A 326 13.74 -14.95 4.07
N VAL A 327 13.47 -13.65 3.88
CA VAL A 327 12.17 -13.03 4.11
C VAL A 327 11.86 -12.07 2.97
N ARG A 328 10.60 -12.00 2.55
CA ARG A 328 10.09 -11.03 1.57
C ARG A 328 8.66 -10.60 1.89
N LEU A 329 8.23 -9.51 1.27
CA LEU A 329 6.85 -9.01 1.34
C LEU A 329 6.19 -9.09 -0.03
N LYS A 330 4.94 -9.55 -0.07
CA LYS A 330 4.10 -9.70 -1.29
C LYS A 330 2.72 -9.06 -1.12
N GLY A 331 2.06 -8.72 -2.24
CA GLY A 331 0.68 -8.18 -2.23
C GLY A 331 0.49 -6.78 -1.63
N GLY A 332 1.57 -6.07 -1.28
CA GLY A 332 1.51 -4.71 -0.73
C GLY A 332 1.58 -3.62 -1.79
N ALA A 333 0.77 -2.56 -1.64
CA ALA A 333 0.75 -1.45 -2.59
C ALA A 333 2.01 -0.57 -2.50
N ASN A 334 2.51 -0.37 -1.27
CA ASN A 334 3.65 0.45 -0.97
C ASN A 334 4.89 -0.37 -0.60
N ILE A 335 6.06 0.26 -0.71
CA ILE A 335 7.30 -0.35 -0.27
C ILE A 335 7.28 -0.49 1.25
N GLY A 336 7.61 -1.68 1.74
CA GLY A 336 7.60 -1.99 3.17
C GLY A 336 6.22 -2.40 3.69
N GLU A 337 5.26 -2.70 2.82
CA GLU A 337 4.05 -3.42 3.22
C GLU A 337 3.84 -4.69 2.39
N GLY A 338 3.13 -5.65 2.97
CA GLY A 338 2.74 -6.89 2.30
C GLY A 338 2.58 -8.06 3.26
N ARG A 339 2.04 -9.17 2.74
CA ARG A 339 2.09 -10.50 3.35
C ARG A 339 3.54 -10.92 3.56
N VAL A 340 3.84 -11.49 4.72
CA VAL A 340 5.19 -11.95 5.06
C VAL A 340 5.39 -13.36 4.54
N GLU A 341 6.39 -13.54 3.69
CA GLU A 341 6.82 -14.86 3.21
C GLU A 341 8.26 -15.12 3.65
N VAL A 342 8.51 -16.37 4.05
CA VAL A 342 9.80 -16.86 4.54
C VAL A 342 10.29 -18.01 3.67
N LEU A 343 11.58 -18.04 3.40
CA LEU A 343 12.21 -19.12 2.66
C LEU A 343 12.69 -20.20 3.62
N LYS A 344 12.15 -21.40 3.50
CA LYS A 344 12.55 -22.56 4.31
C LYS A 344 12.67 -23.78 3.40
N ASN A 345 13.75 -24.55 3.56
CA ASN A 345 14.03 -25.73 2.73
C ASN A 345 14.05 -25.47 1.21
N GLY A 346 14.36 -24.23 0.78
CA GLY A 346 14.41 -23.86 -0.63
C GLY A 346 13.05 -23.51 -1.25
N GLU A 347 11.99 -23.43 -0.45
CA GLU A 347 10.63 -23.06 -0.86
C GLU A 347 10.13 -21.87 -0.02
N TRP A 348 9.47 -20.91 -0.67
CA TRP A 348 8.81 -19.80 -0.02
C TRP A 348 7.46 -20.25 0.54
N GLY A 349 7.15 -19.82 1.75
CA GLY A 349 5.87 -20.06 2.39
C GLY A 349 5.51 -18.95 3.35
N THR A 350 4.29 -18.97 3.86
CA THR A 350 3.73 -17.87 4.66
C THR A 350 3.90 -18.11 6.16
N ILE A 351 3.44 -17.15 6.95
CA ILE A 351 3.40 -17.19 8.41
C ILE A 351 1.94 -17.05 8.83
N CYS A 352 1.45 -17.94 9.69
CA CYS A 352 0.12 -17.83 10.28
C CYS A 352 0.06 -16.70 11.33
N ASP A 353 -1.08 -16.03 11.43
CA ASP A 353 -1.25 -14.83 12.22
C ASP A 353 -1.57 -15.06 13.71
N ASP A 354 -1.67 -16.31 14.16
CA ASP A 354 -1.79 -16.61 15.57
C ASP A 354 -0.65 -15.94 16.36
N ARG A 355 -1.01 -15.19 17.39
CA ARG A 355 -0.07 -14.39 18.22
C ARG A 355 0.78 -13.39 17.43
N TRP A 356 0.43 -13.09 16.18
CA TRP A 356 1.11 -12.08 15.37
C TRP A 356 0.94 -10.69 15.98
N ASN A 357 2.06 -10.02 16.24
CA ASN A 357 2.07 -8.77 16.99
C ASN A 357 3.11 -7.78 16.46
N LEU A 358 3.08 -6.56 16.99
CA LEU A 358 3.90 -5.45 16.50
C LEU A 358 5.41 -5.65 16.74
N LEU A 359 5.81 -6.44 17.74
CA LEU A 359 7.23 -6.75 17.99
C LEU A 359 7.76 -7.68 16.90
N SER A 360 7.05 -8.78 16.61
CA SER A 360 7.38 -9.72 15.55
C SER A 360 7.40 -9.03 14.17
N ALA A 361 6.38 -8.21 13.88
CA ALA A 361 6.35 -7.39 12.67
C ALA A 361 7.54 -6.42 12.56
N SER A 362 7.96 -5.82 13.69
CA SER A 362 9.11 -4.91 13.71
C SER A 362 10.44 -5.62 13.46
N VAL A 363 10.56 -6.90 13.81
CA VAL A 363 11.72 -7.72 13.42
C VAL A 363 11.79 -7.85 11.90
N VAL A 364 10.68 -8.25 11.25
CA VAL A 364 10.58 -8.34 9.79
C VAL A 364 10.93 -7.01 9.11
N CYS A 365 10.35 -5.91 9.58
CA CYS A 365 10.62 -4.59 9.00
C CYS A 365 12.10 -4.20 9.04
N ARG A 366 12.78 -4.41 10.18
CA ARG A 366 14.22 -4.09 10.30
C ARG A 366 15.10 -5.06 9.52
N GLU A 367 14.75 -6.34 9.48
CA GLU A 367 15.46 -7.36 8.69
C GLU A 367 15.51 -6.97 7.21
N LEU A 368 14.39 -6.47 6.68
CA LEU A 368 14.27 -5.97 5.32
C LEU A 368 14.90 -4.57 5.10
N GLY A 369 15.42 -3.95 6.17
CA GLY A 369 16.10 -2.66 6.12
C GLY A 369 15.17 -1.45 6.21
N PHE A 370 13.93 -1.64 6.63
CA PHE A 370 13.00 -0.56 7.02
C PHE A 370 13.18 -0.21 8.50
N GLY A 371 12.29 0.62 9.03
CA GLY A 371 12.24 0.94 10.44
C GLY A 371 11.50 -0.09 11.29
N SER A 372 10.78 0.39 12.30
CA SER A 372 9.81 -0.41 13.05
C SER A 372 8.53 -0.66 12.25
N ALA A 373 7.73 -1.63 12.68
CA ALA A 373 6.40 -1.83 12.13
C ALA A 373 5.46 -0.69 12.57
N LYS A 374 4.69 -0.18 11.61
CA LYS A 374 3.53 0.68 11.84
C LYS A 374 2.31 -0.17 12.21
N GLU A 375 2.12 -1.30 11.52
CA GLU A 375 0.99 -2.21 11.73
C GLU A 375 1.46 -3.67 11.60
N ALA A 376 0.98 -4.52 12.50
CA ALA A 376 0.94 -5.97 12.35
C ALA A 376 -0.48 -6.34 11.91
N LEU A 377 -0.59 -6.96 10.73
CA LEU A 377 -1.86 -7.26 10.07
C LEU A 377 -2.10 -8.77 10.11
N THR A 378 -3.36 -9.13 10.31
CA THR A 378 -3.91 -10.49 10.44
C THR A 378 -5.06 -10.63 9.43
N GLY A 379 -5.55 -11.84 9.21
CA GLY A 379 -6.69 -12.15 8.35
C GLY A 379 -6.38 -11.94 6.87
N ALA A 380 -5.16 -12.30 6.42
CA ALA A 380 -4.70 -12.16 5.03
C ALA A 380 -4.99 -10.80 4.39
N LYS A 381 -4.99 -9.72 5.20
CA LYS A 381 -5.48 -8.40 4.77
C LYS A 381 -4.72 -7.79 3.58
N LEU A 382 -3.48 -8.23 3.37
CA LEU A 382 -2.64 -7.84 2.22
C LEU A 382 -2.50 -8.97 1.18
N GLY A 383 -3.53 -9.81 1.08
CA GLY A 383 -3.62 -10.94 0.15
C GLY A 383 -3.22 -12.26 0.79
N GLN A 384 -3.81 -13.33 0.31
CA GLN A 384 -3.54 -14.73 0.66
C GLN A 384 -2.30 -15.24 -0.07
N GLY A 385 -1.52 -16.09 0.59
CA GLY A 385 -0.46 -16.86 -0.04
C GLY A 385 -0.99 -18.13 -0.69
N MET A 386 -0.06 -18.92 -1.22
CA MET A 386 -0.34 -20.26 -1.72
C MET A 386 0.83 -21.19 -1.37
N GLY A 387 0.52 -22.43 -1.03
CA GLY A 387 1.52 -23.45 -0.72
C GLY A 387 1.72 -23.63 0.78
N PRO A 388 2.96 -23.80 1.28
CA PRO A 388 3.20 -24.13 2.68
C PRO A 388 3.08 -22.91 3.61
N ILE A 389 2.48 -23.12 4.78
CA ILE A 389 2.57 -22.21 5.93
C ILE A 389 3.73 -22.70 6.81
N HIS A 390 4.85 -21.96 6.82
CA HIS A 390 6.13 -22.43 7.39
C HIS A 390 6.29 -22.18 8.90
N MET A 391 5.56 -21.20 9.43
CA MET A 391 5.68 -20.74 10.82
C MET A 391 4.31 -20.41 11.38
N ASN A 392 4.09 -20.74 12.65
CA ASN A 392 2.90 -20.35 13.40
C ASN A 392 3.30 -19.77 14.78
N GLU A 393 2.42 -18.97 15.39
CA GLU A 393 2.50 -18.55 16.79
C GLU A 393 3.82 -17.84 17.15
N ILE A 394 4.30 -16.95 16.28
CA ILE A 394 5.63 -16.33 16.41
C ILE A 394 5.73 -15.41 17.64
N GLN A 395 6.74 -15.67 18.47
CA GLN A 395 7.06 -14.92 19.67
C GLN A 395 8.47 -14.34 19.58
N CYS A 396 8.54 -13.06 19.17
CA CYS A 396 9.77 -12.29 19.19
C CYS A 396 9.86 -11.42 20.46
N SER A 397 11.07 -11.24 20.99
CA SER A 397 11.40 -10.20 21.98
C SER A 397 11.39 -8.80 21.35
N GLY A 398 11.54 -8.73 20.03
CA GLY A 398 11.65 -7.51 19.25
C GLY A 398 13.08 -7.01 19.09
N LEU A 399 14.10 -7.77 19.50
CA LEU A 399 15.53 -7.42 19.35
C LEU A 399 16.27 -8.35 18.37
N GLU A 400 15.61 -9.39 17.88
CA GLU A 400 16.11 -10.34 16.90
C GLU A 400 16.50 -9.63 15.60
N LYS A 401 17.48 -10.22 14.89
CA LYS A 401 17.97 -9.71 13.60
C LYS A 401 17.17 -10.28 12.44
N SER A 402 16.70 -11.52 12.56
CA SER A 402 15.80 -12.16 11.61
C SER A 402 14.57 -12.72 12.33
N ILE A 403 13.44 -12.76 11.63
CA ILE A 403 12.21 -13.43 12.11
C ILE A 403 12.45 -14.92 12.36
N THR A 404 13.41 -15.51 11.65
CA THR A 404 13.81 -16.92 11.79
C THR A 404 14.53 -17.22 13.11
N ASP A 405 15.02 -16.19 13.81
CA ASP A 405 15.65 -16.30 15.13
C ASP A 405 14.61 -16.30 16.28
N CYS A 406 13.35 -15.94 16.01
CA CYS A 406 12.30 -15.91 17.02
C CYS A 406 11.81 -17.32 17.39
N SER A 407 11.20 -17.47 18.56
CA SER A 407 10.51 -18.71 18.92
C SER A 407 9.21 -18.83 18.12
N PHE A 408 8.94 -19.98 17.53
CA PHE A 408 7.70 -20.23 16.78
C PHE A 408 7.30 -21.71 16.85
N ASN A 409 6.02 -21.98 16.59
CA ASN A 409 5.49 -23.32 16.46
C ASN A 409 5.65 -23.80 15.01
N ILE A 410 6.18 -25.03 14.84
CA ILE A 410 6.38 -25.65 13.52
C ILE A 410 5.07 -26.29 13.02
N GLN A 411 4.17 -26.67 13.93
CA GLN A 411 2.88 -27.24 13.57
C GLN A 411 1.94 -26.10 13.17
N SER A 412 1.61 -26.03 11.89
CA SER A 412 0.57 -25.14 11.32
C SER A 412 -0.81 -25.82 11.28
N GLN A 413 -1.02 -26.88 12.06
CA GLN A 413 -2.26 -27.65 12.06
C GLN A 413 -3.40 -26.78 12.59
N GLY A 414 -4.31 -26.38 11.70
CA GLY A 414 -5.43 -25.49 12.00
C GLY A 414 -5.38 -24.16 11.27
N CYS A 415 -4.20 -23.73 10.78
CA CYS A 415 -4.09 -22.51 10.00
C CYS A 415 -4.40 -22.74 8.52
N ASN A 416 -5.06 -21.78 7.88
CA ASN A 416 -5.20 -21.70 6.43
C ASN A 416 -4.67 -20.35 5.88
N HIS A 417 -4.80 -20.11 4.58
CA HIS A 417 -4.25 -18.89 3.96
C HIS A 417 -5.05 -17.62 4.28
N GLU A 418 -6.28 -17.71 4.77
CA GLU A 418 -7.04 -16.56 5.30
C GLU A 418 -6.37 -16.00 6.57
N GLU A 419 -5.48 -16.75 7.20
CA GLU A 419 -4.75 -16.36 8.42
C GLU A 419 -3.31 -15.94 8.13
N ASP A 420 -2.97 -15.64 6.88
CA ASP A 420 -1.61 -15.22 6.53
C ASP A 420 -1.28 -13.83 7.11
N ALA A 421 -0.18 -13.77 7.86
CA ALA A 421 0.29 -12.58 8.53
C ALA A 421 0.93 -11.57 7.55
N ALA A 422 0.69 -10.28 7.81
CA ALA A 422 1.21 -9.18 7.00
C ALA A 422 1.77 -8.04 7.86
N VAL A 423 2.58 -7.17 7.25
CA VAL A 423 3.16 -5.99 7.91
C VAL A 423 2.97 -4.72 7.11
N ARG A 424 2.97 -3.59 7.82
CA ARG A 424 3.25 -2.27 7.25
C ARG A 424 4.39 -1.64 8.03
N CYS A 425 5.49 -1.34 7.37
CA CYS A 425 6.70 -0.80 7.98
C CYS A 425 6.73 0.73 7.91
N ASN A 426 7.39 1.35 8.88
CA ASN A 426 7.81 2.74 8.75
C ASN A 426 8.93 2.81 7.70
N ILE A 427 8.82 3.75 6.76
CA ILE A 427 9.83 4.02 5.73
C ILE A 427 10.30 5.48 5.82
N PRO A 428 11.56 5.78 5.45
CA PRO A 428 12.06 7.15 5.50
C PRO A 428 11.29 8.06 4.54
N ALA A 429 11.01 9.29 4.97
CA ALA A 429 10.37 10.28 4.12
C ALA A 429 11.31 10.71 2.98
N MET A 430 11.01 10.23 1.75
CA MET A 430 11.80 10.52 0.55
C MET A 430 11.34 11.77 -0.22
N GLY A 431 10.12 12.25 0.00
CA GLY A 431 9.62 13.46 -0.66
C GLY A 431 9.31 13.31 -2.16
N PHE A 432 9.35 12.09 -2.71
CA PHE A 432 9.06 11.83 -4.13
C PHE A 432 7.63 12.18 -4.52
N GLN A 433 6.67 12.10 -3.60
CA GLN A 433 5.28 12.47 -3.83
C GLN A 433 5.10 13.93 -4.28
N ASN A 434 6.06 14.82 -3.97
CA ASN A 434 5.98 16.23 -4.37
C ASN A 434 6.47 16.47 -5.82
N GLN A 435 6.98 15.44 -6.50
CA GLN A 435 7.49 15.53 -7.86
C GLN A 435 6.46 15.14 -8.92
N VAL A 436 5.36 14.50 -8.53
CA VAL A 436 4.29 14.04 -9.42
C VAL A 436 2.95 14.54 -8.88
N ARG A 437 1.98 14.80 -9.76
CA ARG A 437 0.60 15.11 -9.37
C ARG A 437 -0.39 14.65 -10.44
N LEU A 438 -1.62 14.39 -10.02
CA LEU A 438 -2.74 14.09 -10.92
C LEU A 438 -3.59 15.35 -11.13
N ARG A 439 -4.01 15.61 -12.37
CA ARG A 439 -4.87 16.76 -12.72
C ARG A 439 -6.01 16.36 -13.66
N GLY A 440 -7.13 17.04 -13.50
CA GLY A 440 -8.31 16.92 -14.36
C GLY A 440 -9.23 15.73 -14.07
N GLY A 441 -8.84 14.82 -13.18
CA GLY A 441 -9.66 13.69 -12.73
C GLY A 441 -10.97 14.09 -12.06
N ARG A 442 -11.95 13.19 -12.06
CA ARG A 442 -13.22 13.37 -11.34
C ARG A 442 -13.06 13.13 -9.84
N SER A 443 -11.97 12.45 -9.44
CA SER A 443 -11.60 12.21 -8.06
C SER A 443 -10.10 12.50 -7.85
N PRO A 444 -9.62 12.64 -6.59
CA PRO A 444 -8.20 12.80 -6.29
C PRO A 444 -7.32 11.61 -6.72
N ASN A 445 -7.93 10.45 -6.99
CA ASN A 445 -7.23 9.20 -7.27
C ASN A 445 -7.05 8.94 -8.77
N GLU A 446 -7.51 9.85 -9.63
CA GLU A 446 -7.35 9.71 -11.07
C GLU A 446 -6.96 11.03 -11.71
N GLY A 447 -6.39 10.94 -12.90
CA GLY A 447 -6.15 12.10 -13.74
C GLY A 447 -4.94 11.94 -14.63
N ARG A 448 -4.68 13.03 -15.37
CA ARG A 448 -3.49 13.20 -16.18
C ARG A 448 -2.26 13.30 -15.27
N VAL A 449 -1.21 12.56 -15.61
CA VAL A 449 0.04 12.56 -14.87
C VAL A 449 0.87 13.78 -15.27
N GLU A 450 1.10 14.66 -14.31
CA GLU A 450 2.04 15.78 -14.45
C GLU A 450 3.25 15.52 -13.54
N ILE A 451 4.46 15.74 -14.07
CA ILE A 451 5.72 15.54 -13.35
C ILE A 451 6.55 16.83 -13.36
N LEU A 452 7.18 17.13 -12.23
CA LEU A 452 8.11 18.24 -12.06
C LEU A 452 9.51 17.79 -12.47
N MET A 453 10.00 18.30 -13.60
CA MET A 453 11.30 17.94 -14.15
C MET A 453 12.14 19.19 -14.40
N GLU A 454 13.46 19.05 -14.26
CA GLU A 454 14.40 20.09 -14.66
C GLU A 454 14.62 20.02 -16.18
N ARG A 455 14.28 21.10 -16.88
CA ARG A 455 14.51 21.28 -18.32
C ARG A 455 15.14 22.64 -18.55
N ASN A 456 16.25 22.66 -19.28
CA ASN A 456 17.02 23.88 -19.59
C ASN A 456 17.39 24.71 -18.34
N GLY A 457 17.73 24.05 -17.22
CA GLY A 457 18.09 24.71 -15.95
C GLY A 457 16.91 25.28 -15.16
N THR A 458 15.68 25.02 -15.58
CA THR A 458 14.46 25.44 -14.87
C THR A 458 13.61 24.23 -14.50
N LEU A 459 13.14 24.20 -13.25
CA LEU A 459 12.15 23.22 -12.80
C LEU A 459 10.77 23.66 -13.29
N ARG A 460 10.12 22.83 -14.12
CA ARG A 460 8.76 23.09 -14.59
C ARG A 460 7.91 21.83 -14.57
N TRP A 461 6.61 22.03 -14.36
CA TRP A 461 5.62 20.97 -14.54
C TRP A 461 5.41 20.72 -16.03
N GLY A 462 5.23 19.44 -16.38
CA GLY A 462 4.85 19.02 -17.72
C GLY A 462 4.20 17.65 -17.73
N THR A 463 3.75 17.21 -18.89
CA THR A 463 3.13 15.90 -19.09
C THR A 463 4.13 14.78 -19.34
N VAL A 464 3.68 13.55 -19.13
CA VAL A 464 4.42 12.32 -19.50
C VAL A 464 3.85 11.79 -20.82
N CYS A 465 4.74 11.38 -21.73
CA CYS A 465 4.35 10.76 -23.00
C CYS A 465 3.55 9.47 -22.77
N SER A 466 2.47 9.29 -23.52
CA SER A 466 1.60 8.10 -23.44
C SER A 466 2.10 6.90 -24.23
N ASP A 467 3.06 7.07 -25.13
CA ASP A 467 3.57 5.98 -25.97
C ASP A 467 4.29 4.93 -25.12
N GLY A 468 3.76 3.70 -25.15
CA GLY A 468 4.25 2.59 -24.33
C GLY A 468 3.82 2.65 -22.86
N TRP A 469 2.94 3.58 -22.48
CA TRP A 469 2.42 3.70 -21.12
C TRP A 469 1.46 2.54 -20.78
N GLY A 470 1.76 1.80 -19.72
CA GLY A 470 0.97 0.65 -19.27
C GLY A 470 0.73 0.63 -17.77
N THR A 471 0.14 -0.47 -17.31
CA THR A 471 -0.26 -0.69 -15.91
C THR A 471 0.91 -0.64 -14.96
N VAL A 472 2.09 -1.18 -15.35
CA VAL A 472 3.29 -1.17 -14.51
C VAL A 472 3.79 0.24 -14.24
N GLU A 473 3.83 1.12 -15.26
CA GLU A 473 4.18 2.53 -15.07
C GLU A 473 3.16 3.25 -14.18
N ALA A 474 1.87 2.96 -14.37
CA ALA A 474 0.80 3.50 -13.53
C ALA A 474 0.93 3.08 -12.06
N MET A 475 1.32 1.82 -11.79
CA MET A 475 1.58 1.33 -10.43
C MET A 475 2.64 2.18 -9.73
N ILE A 476 3.71 2.57 -10.43
CA ILE A 476 4.74 3.45 -9.87
C ILE A 476 4.17 4.81 -9.50
N VAL A 477 3.31 5.40 -10.33
CA VAL A 477 2.68 6.70 -10.06
C VAL A 477 1.77 6.65 -8.85
N CYS A 478 0.85 5.68 -8.81
CA CYS A 478 -0.09 5.51 -7.69
C CYS A 478 0.65 5.27 -6.38
N ARG A 479 1.68 4.41 -6.39
CA ARG A 479 2.55 4.18 -5.24
C ARG A 479 3.35 5.43 -4.83
N GLN A 480 3.95 6.14 -5.78
CA GLN A 480 4.72 7.35 -5.50
C GLN A 480 3.87 8.44 -4.82
N LEU A 481 2.59 8.51 -5.16
CA LEU A 481 1.62 9.43 -4.54
C LEU A 481 1.02 8.90 -3.23
N GLY A 482 1.28 7.64 -2.87
CA GLY A 482 0.68 6.97 -1.71
C GLY A 482 -0.82 6.69 -1.88
N LEU A 483 -1.26 6.47 -3.13
CA LEU A 483 -2.66 6.21 -3.51
C LEU A 483 -2.97 4.73 -3.74
N GLY A 484 -2.04 3.83 -3.38
CA GLY A 484 -2.19 2.39 -3.54
C GLY A 484 -1.71 1.88 -4.90
N PHE A 485 -2.45 0.92 -5.45
CA PHE A 485 -2.24 0.30 -6.76
C PHE A 485 -2.82 1.17 -7.88
N ALA A 486 -2.36 0.93 -9.10
CA ALA A 486 -3.09 1.40 -10.28
C ALA A 486 -4.30 0.50 -10.51
N SER A 487 -5.47 1.09 -10.78
CA SER A 487 -6.61 0.38 -11.34
C SER A 487 -6.59 0.42 -12.86
N HIS A 488 -6.19 1.56 -13.44
CA HIS A 488 -6.11 1.76 -14.88
C HIS A 488 -4.93 2.64 -15.30
N ALA A 489 -4.39 2.34 -16.48
CA ALA A 489 -3.44 3.17 -17.21
C ALA A 489 -4.08 3.70 -18.49
N PHE A 490 -3.98 5.01 -18.73
CA PHE A 490 -4.57 5.69 -19.87
C PHE A 490 -3.49 6.25 -20.79
N GLN A 491 -3.60 5.99 -22.09
CA GLN A 491 -2.76 6.59 -23.11
C GLN A 491 -3.36 7.86 -23.72
N GLU A 492 -4.65 8.12 -23.48
CA GLU A 492 -5.33 9.31 -23.96
C GLU A 492 -6.14 9.93 -22.83
N THR A 493 -5.93 11.23 -22.60
CA THR A 493 -6.48 11.97 -21.47
C THR A 493 -7.21 13.23 -21.91
N TRP A 494 -7.77 13.23 -23.12
CA TRP A 494 -8.40 14.41 -23.74
C TRP A 494 -9.60 14.94 -22.93
N TYR A 495 -10.23 14.09 -22.12
CA TYR A 495 -11.36 14.40 -21.26
C TYR A 495 -10.96 14.95 -19.88
N TRP A 496 -9.66 14.93 -19.52
CA TRP A 496 -9.16 15.54 -18.29
C TRP A 496 -8.52 16.89 -18.58
N HIS A 497 -9.13 17.95 -18.02
CA HIS A 497 -8.60 19.30 -18.09
C HIS A 497 -7.49 19.48 -17.03
N GLY A 498 -6.27 19.75 -17.45
CA GLY A 498 -5.22 20.16 -16.52
C GLY A 498 -4.72 21.58 -16.79
N ASP A 499 -3.57 21.91 -16.22
CA ASP A 499 -3.00 23.24 -16.34
C ASP A 499 -2.36 23.41 -17.72
N VAL A 500 -2.81 24.39 -18.49
CA VAL A 500 -2.29 24.67 -19.85
C VAL A 500 -0.77 24.93 -19.82
N SER A 501 -0.25 25.48 -18.72
CA SER A 501 1.19 25.72 -18.56
C SER A 501 2.03 24.43 -18.46
N ALA A 502 1.38 23.29 -18.22
CA ALA A 502 2.00 21.98 -18.07
C ALA A 502 1.71 21.03 -19.25
N ASP A 503 1.13 21.50 -20.36
CA ASP A 503 0.76 20.62 -21.48
C ASP A 503 1.99 20.07 -22.23
N ASP A 504 3.14 20.76 -22.21
CA ASP A 504 4.38 20.28 -22.83
C ASP A 504 4.84 18.94 -22.22
N VAL A 505 5.27 18.01 -23.08
CA VAL A 505 5.89 16.75 -22.63
C VAL A 505 7.24 17.04 -22.02
N VAL A 506 7.49 16.52 -20.81
CA VAL A 506 8.79 16.65 -20.12
C VAL A 506 9.45 15.31 -19.80
N LEU A 507 8.75 14.20 -20.02
CA LEU A 507 9.23 12.84 -19.82
C LEU A 507 8.68 11.92 -20.93
N SER A 508 9.52 11.09 -21.53
CA SER A 508 9.10 10.16 -22.61
C SER A 508 9.84 8.83 -22.56
N GLY A 509 9.29 7.80 -23.22
CA GLY A 509 9.88 6.47 -23.29
C GLY A 509 10.00 5.78 -21.93
N VAL A 510 9.06 6.05 -21.03
CA VAL A 510 9.08 5.50 -19.67
C VAL A 510 8.79 4.00 -19.74
N LYS A 511 9.70 3.20 -19.19
CA LYS A 511 9.53 1.78 -18.99
C LYS A 511 10.00 1.39 -17.59
N CYS A 512 9.07 0.92 -16.78
CA CYS A 512 9.31 0.52 -15.41
C CYS A 512 9.42 -1.00 -15.30
N SER A 513 10.16 -1.45 -14.30
CA SER A 513 10.21 -2.86 -13.87
C SER A 513 9.13 -3.20 -12.84
N GLY A 514 8.55 -2.18 -12.19
CA GLY A 514 7.55 -2.33 -11.12
C GLY A 514 8.14 -2.13 -9.71
N THR A 515 9.47 -2.07 -9.58
CA THR A 515 10.16 -1.97 -8.27
C THR A 515 10.62 -0.55 -7.93
N GLU A 516 10.47 0.39 -8.86
CA GLU A 516 10.97 1.75 -8.73
C GLU A 516 10.21 2.59 -7.68
N MET A 517 10.91 3.39 -6.88
CA MET A 517 10.26 4.25 -5.86
C MET A 517 9.61 5.52 -6.43
N SER A 518 9.98 5.91 -7.64
CA SER A 518 9.47 7.08 -8.33
C SER A 518 9.53 6.88 -9.84
N LEU A 519 8.66 7.58 -10.57
CA LEU A 519 8.59 7.50 -12.02
C LEU A 519 9.91 7.92 -12.70
N SER A 520 10.63 8.85 -12.09
CA SER A 520 11.95 9.32 -12.54
C SER A 520 13.08 8.30 -12.38
N HIS A 521 12.87 7.20 -11.63
CA HIS A 521 13.84 6.11 -11.52
C HIS A 521 13.64 5.02 -12.58
N CYS A 522 12.48 4.99 -13.25
CA CYS A 522 12.24 4.07 -14.35
C CYS A 522 13.20 4.37 -15.51
N ARG A 523 13.42 3.38 -16.39
CA ARG A 523 14.16 3.65 -17.62
C ARG A 523 13.34 4.62 -18.47
N HIS A 524 13.94 5.73 -18.88
CA HIS A 524 13.28 6.72 -19.71
C HIS A 524 14.29 7.45 -20.62
N HIS A 525 13.80 8.17 -21.62
CA HIS A 525 14.66 9.03 -22.43
C HIS A 525 15.20 10.20 -21.60
N GLY A 526 16.45 10.58 -21.82
CA GLY A 526 17.12 11.65 -21.07
C GLY A 526 16.71 13.06 -21.53
N THR A 527 17.67 13.78 -22.12
CA THR A 527 17.45 15.16 -22.60
C THR A 527 16.62 15.20 -23.88
N GLU A 528 16.82 14.24 -24.78
CA GLU A 528 16.07 14.11 -26.03
C GLU A 528 14.70 13.48 -25.76
N LEU A 529 13.63 14.20 -26.09
CA LEU A 529 12.26 13.73 -25.94
C LEU A 529 11.76 13.20 -27.29
N ASN A 530 11.12 12.03 -27.26
CA ASN A 530 10.44 11.48 -28.43
C ASN A 530 9.02 11.11 -28.02
N CYS A 531 8.04 11.86 -28.53
CA CYS A 531 6.62 11.61 -28.29
C CYS A 531 5.80 12.10 -29.50
N PRO A 532 5.64 11.26 -30.54
CA PRO A 532 4.90 11.61 -31.75
C PRO A 532 3.47 12.11 -31.49
N LYS A 533 2.80 11.57 -30.47
CA LYS A 533 1.43 11.99 -30.08
C LYS A 533 1.39 13.35 -29.36
N GLY A 534 2.53 13.88 -28.93
CA GLY A 534 2.61 15.13 -28.18
C GLY A 534 2.15 15.01 -26.72
N GLY A 535 1.88 16.16 -26.10
CA GLY A 535 1.47 16.26 -24.69
C GLY A 535 0.03 16.74 -24.52
N GLY A 536 -0.30 17.19 -23.31
CA GLY A 536 -1.62 17.72 -22.97
C GLY A 536 -2.74 16.68 -23.05
N ARG A 537 -3.50 16.66 -24.16
CA ARG A 537 -4.65 15.77 -24.37
C ARG A 537 -4.28 14.31 -24.68
N PHE A 538 -3.06 14.10 -25.17
CA PHE A 538 -2.51 12.76 -25.48
C PHE A 538 -1.47 12.32 -24.45
N ALA A 539 -1.48 12.94 -23.27
CA ALA A 539 -0.57 12.58 -22.19
C ALA A 539 -0.98 11.26 -21.52
N ALA A 540 -0.04 10.67 -20.80
CA ALA A 540 -0.31 9.55 -19.92
C ALA A 540 -1.21 9.95 -18.74
N GLY A 541 -2.07 9.02 -18.34
CA GLY A 541 -2.98 9.16 -17.21
C GLY A 541 -3.07 7.89 -16.38
N VAL A 542 -3.57 8.02 -15.16
CA VAL A 542 -3.77 6.89 -14.25
C VAL A 542 -5.08 7.03 -13.48
N SER A 543 -5.59 5.90 -13.00
CA SER A 543 -6.53 5.82 -11.89
C SER A 543 -5.96 4.86 -10.86
N CYS A 544 -6.14 5.17 -9.58
CA CYS A 544 -5.55 4.47 -8.46
C CYS A 544 -6.62 3.89 -7.51
N SER A 545 -6.29 2.81 -6.84
CA SER A 545 -7.12 2.09 -5.86
C SER A 545 -6.28 1.62 -4.68
N GLU A 546 -6.86 1.56 -3.48
CA GLU A 546 -6.17 1.03 -2.31
C GLU A 546 -5.96 -0.49 -2.36
N THR A 547 -6.72 -1.20 -3.20
CA THR A 547 -6.72 -2.66 -3.34
C THR A 547 -6.58 -3.07 -4.80
N ALA A 548 -6.04 -4.27 -5.03
CA ALA A 548 -5.98 -4.94 -6.33
C ALA A 548 -6.18 -6.46 -6.17
N PRO A 549 -6.68 -7.17 -7.19
CA PRO A 549 -6.68 -8.64 -7.23
C PRO A 549 -5.26 -9.22 -7.33
N ASP A 550 -5.11 -10.54 -7.19
CA ASP A 550 -3.83 -11.25 -7.34
C ASP A 550 -4.14 -12.65 -7.88
N LEU A 551 -3.77 -12.96 -9.12
CA LEU A 551 -4.13 -14.20 -9.77
C LEU A 551 -3.01 -15.24 -9.69
N VAL A 552 -3.35 -16.43 -9.20
CA VAL A 552 -2.39 -17.53 -9.07
C VAL A 552 -2.96 -18.83 -9.64
N LEU A 553 -2.15 -19.55 -10.41
CA LEU A 553 -2.52 -20.86 -10.95
C LEU A 553 -2.35 -21.96 -9.89
N ASN A 554 -3.26 -22.93 -9.83
CA ASN A 554 -3.03 -24.15 -9.06
C ASN A 554 -2.06 -25.10 -9.81
N ALA A 555 -0.77 -25.02 -9.50
CA ALA A 555 0.27 -25.82 -10.16
C ALA A 555 0.11 -27.36 -9.95
N PRO A 556 -0.21 -27.88 -8.74
CA PRO A 556 -0.49 -29.31 -8.55
C PRO A 556 -1.62 -29.84 -9.43
N LEU A 557 -2.70 -29.07 -9.61
CA LEU A 557 -3.82 -29.49 -10.45
C LEU A 557 -3.37 -29.71 -11.91
N VAL A 558 -2.54 -28.82 -12.44
CA VAL A 558 -1.98 -28.95 -13.79
C VAL A 558 -1.17 -30.24 -13.91
N GLU A 559 -0.29 -30.51 -12.94
CA GLU A 559 0.54 -31.73 -12.91
C GLU A 559 -0.32 -33.00 -12.94
N HIS A 560 -1.34 -33.07 -12.09
CA HIS A 560 -2.20 -34.25 -11.95
C HIS A 560 -3.20 -34.47 -13.09
N THR A 561 -3.57 -33.41 -13.81
CA THR A 561 -4.58 -33.47 -14.88
C THR A 561 -4.00 -33.48 -16.28
N THR A 562 -2.67 -33.53 -16.41
CA THR A 562 -2.00 -33.52 -17.71
C THR A 562 -2.11 -34.88 -18.41
N TYR A 563 -2.56 -34.91 -19.67
CA TYR A 563 -2.55 -36.11 -20.52
C TYR A 563 -2.50 -35.79 -22.02
N LEU A 564 -2.23 -36.81 -22.84
CA LEU A 564 -2.26 -36.72 -24.30
C LEU A 564 -3.56 -37.26 -24.86
N GLU A 565 -4.11 -36.56 -25.86
CA GLU A 565 -5.25 -37.02 -26.67
C GLU A 565 -4.93 -36.86 -28.16
N ASP A 566 -5.09 -37.93 -28.93
CA ASP A 566 -5.11 -37.86 -30.39
C ASP A 566 -6.56 -37.69 -30.86
N ARG A 567 -6.93 -36.48 -31.31
CA ARG A 567 -8.30 -36.14 -31.66
C ARG A 567 -8.45 -35.92 -33.18
N PRO A 568 -9.46 -36.52 -33.84
CA PRO A 568 -9.65 -36.37 -35.27
C PRO A 568 -10.13 -34.95 -35.64
N MET A 569 -9.69 -34.45 -36.78
CA MET A 569 -9.95 -33.06 -37.22
C MET A 569 -11.45 -32.70 -37.31
N PHE A 570 -12.33 -33.63 -37.68
CA PHE A 570 -13.77 -33.34 -37.77
C PHE A 570 -14.41 -32.96 -36.43
N LEU A 571 -13.79 -33.31 -35.29
CA LEU A 571 -14.22 -32.89 -33.96
C LEU A 571 -13.59 -31.56 -33.51
N LEU A 572 -12.65 -31.01 -34.28
CA LEU A 572 -11.84 -29.85 -33.94
C LEU A 572 -12.16 -28.63 -34.81
N GLN A 573 -13.29 -28.63 -35.51
CA GLN A 573 -13.70 -27.53 -36.39
C GLN A 573 -13.76 -26.19 -35.63
N CYS A 574 -14.40 -26.18 -34.46
CA CYS A 574 -14.47 -25.04 -33.57
C CYS A 574 -13.09 -24.56 -33.11
N ALA A 575 -12.25 -25.49 -32.64
CA ALA A 575 -10.91 -25.18 -32.20
C ALA A 575 -10.02 -24.61 -33.33
N LEU A 576 -10.24 -25.00 -34.58
CA LEU A 576 -9.55 -24.44 -35.73
C LEU A 576 -10.00 -23.01 -36.02
N GLU A 577 -11.30 -22.73 -35.94
CA GLU A 577 -11.88 -21.39 -36.13
C GLU A 577 -11.43 -20.41 -35.04
N GLU A 578 -11.24 -20.90 -33.81
CA GLU A 578 -10.71 -20.16 -32.67
C GLU A 578 -9.18 -20.04 -32.62
N ASN A 579 -8.46 -20.57 -33.62
CA ASN A 579 -6.99 -20.60 -33.65
C ASN A 579 -6.35 -21.37 -32.47
N CYS A 580 -7.04 -22.33 -31.86
CA CYS A 580 -6.53 -23.15 -30.76
C CYS A 580 -5.63 -24.31 -31.19
N LEU A 581 -5.36 -24.44 -32.49
CA LEU A 581 -4.51 -25.48 -33.07
C LEU A 581 -3.27 -24.84 -33.69
N SER A 582 -2.20 -25.62 -33.81
CA SER A 582 -0.98 -25.14 -34.48
C SER A 582 -1.23 -24.88 -35.97
N SER A 583 -0.35 -24.10 -36.60
CA SER A 583 -0.52 -23.67 -37.99
C SER A 583 -0.60 -24.81 -39.02
N THR A 584 -0.06 -26.00 -38.72
CA THR A 584 -0.16 -27.17 -39.60
C THR A 584 -1.55 -27.83 -39.58
N ALA A 585 -2.39 -27.51 -38.60
CA ALA A 585 -3.77 -28.00 -38.55
C ALA A 585 -4.59 -27.49 -39.75
N ALA A 586 -4.30 -26.28 -40.24
CA ALA A 586 -4.99 -25.68 -41.40
C ALA A 586 -4.84 -26.49 -42.70
N THR A 587 -3.77 -27.28 -42.84
CA THR A 587 -3.52 -28.15 -44.00
C THR A 587 -3.81 -29.63 -43.73
N THR A 588 -4.26 -29.96 -42.53
CA THR A 588 -4.57 -31.33 -42.12
C THR A 588 -5.95 -31.75 -42.64
N HIS A 589 -6.07 -32.97 -43.19
CA HIS A 589 -7.30 -33.42 -43.84
C HIS A 589 -8.46 -33.61 -42.83
N PRO A 590 -9.66 -33.03 -43.03
CA PRO A 590 -10.73 -33.04 -42.03
C PRO A 590 -11.22 -34.43 -41.60
N ASN A 591 -11.26 -35.39 -42.53
CA ASN A 591 -11.87 -36.71 -42.28
C ASN A 591 -10.89 -37.80 -41.83
N THR A 592 -9.59 -37.57 -41.98
CA THR A 592 -8.56 -38.61 -41.75
C THR A 592 -7.39 -38.11 -40.92
N GLY A 593 -7.25 -36.80 -40.77
CA GLY A 593 -6.20 -36.19 -39.97
C GLY A 593 -6.53 -36.20 -38.49
N TYR A 594 -5.47 -36.27 -37.69
CA TYR A 594 -5.50 -36.24 -36.24
C TYR A 594 -4.59 -35.14 -35.76
N ARG A 595 -4.93 -34.55 -34.61
CA ARG A 595 -4.08 -33.64 -33.86
C ARG A 595 -3.76 -34.28 -32.52
N ARG A 596 -2.50 -34.17 -32.10
CA ARG A 596 -2.06 -34.59 -30.77
C ARG A 596 -2.09 -33.42 -29.82
N LEU A 597 -2.94 -33.51 -28.81
CA LEU A 597 -3.25 -32.44 -27.88
C LEU A 597 -2.69 -32.78 -26.51
N LEU A 598 -1.86 -31.89 -25.97
CA LEU A 598 -1.42 -31.91 -24.58
C LEU A 598 -2.44 -31.16 -23.72
N ARG A 599 -3.33 -31.90 -23.06
CA ARG A 599 -4.42 -31.35 -22.22
C ARG A 599 -4.02 -31.25 -20.76
N PHE A 600 -4.61 -30.30 -20.06
CA PHE A 600 -4.43 -30.06 -18.63
C PHE A 600 -5.58 -29.17 -18.11
N SER A 601 -5.89 -29.18 -16.81
CA SER A 601 -6.83 -28.23 -16.22
C SER A 601 -6.09 -26.98 -15.73
N SER A 602 -6.69 -25.80 -15.87
CA SER A 602 -6.21 -24.57 -15.22
C SER A 602 -7.25 -24.06 -14.23
N GLN A 603 -6.86 -23.99 -12.96
CA GLN A 603 -7.65 -23.34 -11.90
C GLN A 603 -6.91 -22.07 -11.47
N ILE A 604 -7.55 -20.93 -11.66
CA ILE A 604 -6.98 -19.60 -11.39
C ILE A 604 -7.66 -19.02 -10.15
N HIS A 605 -6.90 -18.87 -9.08
CA HIS A 605 -7.34 -18.29 -7.82
C HIS A 605 -7.19 -16.78 -7.83
N ASN A 606 -8.12 -16.06 -7.18
CA ASN A 606 -7.91 -14.66 -6.81
C ASN A 606 -7.56 -14.57 -5.31
N THR A 607 -6.26 -14.46 -5.02
CA THR A 607 -5.69 -14.37 -3.67
C THR A 607 -5.39 -12.92 -3.26
N GLY A 608 -5.94 -11.93 -3.98
CA GLY A 608 -5.60 -10.52 -3.81
C GLY A 608 -6.34 -9.83 -2.67
N GLN A 609 -6.81 -8.61 -2.92
CA GLN A 609 -7.53 -7.79 -1.94
C GLN A 609 -8.87 -7.26 -2.48
N SER A 610 -9.19 -7.56 -3.73
CA SER A 610 -10.42 -7.17 -4.40
C SER A 610 -10.69 -8.11 -5.57
N ASP A 611 -11.88 -8.03 -6.12
CA ASP A 611 -12.26 -8.85 -7.27
C ASP A 611 -11.42 -8.55 -8.50
N PHE A 612 -11.09 -9.60 -9.26
CA PHE A 612 -10.53 -9.46 -10.59
C PHE A 612 -11.66 -9.17 -11.57
N ARG A 613 -11.51 -8.10 -12.38
CA ARG A 613 -12.54 -7.66 -13.34
C ARG A 613 -11.94 -7.44 -14.71
N PRO A 614 -12.66 -7.81 -15.79
CA PRO A 614 -12.20 -7.53 -17.14
C PRO A 614 -12.05 -6.02 -17.36
N LYS A 615 -11.01 -5.64 -18.11
CA LYS A 615 -10.68 -4.22 -18.38
C LYS A 615 -11.84 -3.45 -19.01
N ASN A 616 -12.57 -4.10 -19.92
CA ASN A 616 -13.68 -3.49 -20.65
C ASN A 616 -15.02 -4.06 -20.18
N GLY A 617 -16.05 -3.22 -20.19
CA GLY A 617 -17.42 -3.66 -19.97
C GLY A 617 -18.01 -4.43 -21.15
N ARG A 618 -19.26 -4.87 -20.98
CA ARG A 618 -20.02 -5.74 -21.90
C ARG A 618 -20.00 -5.37 -23.39
N HIS A 619 -19.80 -4.09 -23.71
CA HIS A 619 -19.76 -3.59 -25.10
C HIS A 619 -18.57 -4.12 -25.91
N ALA A 620 -17.50 -4.55 -25.25
CA ALA A 620 -16.30 -5.10 -25.89
C ALA A 620 -16.25 -6.63 -25.84
N TRP A 621 -17.22 -7.28 -25.18
CA TRP A 621 -17.20 -8.73 -25.01
C TRP A 621 -17.65 -9.40 -26.30
N VAL A 622 -16.95 -10.46 -26.68
CA VAL A 622 -17.18 -11.17 -27.95
C VAL A 622 -17.94 -12.46 -27.65
N TRP A 623 -19.09 -12.66 -28.29
CA TRP A 623 -19.81 -13.92 -28.20
C TRP A 623 -19.07 -15.00 -28.99
N HIS A 624 -19.01 -16.21 -28.44
CA HIS A 624 -18.41 -17.32 -29.15
C HIS A 624 -19.36 -18.50 -29.31
N ASP A 625 -19.61 -18.86 -30.57
CA ASP A 625 -20.62 -19.85 -30.94
C ASP A 625 -20.27 -21.27 -30.46
N CYS A 626 -18.98 -21.59 -30.39
CA CYS A 626 -18.53 -22.91 -29.93
C CYS A 626 -18.69 -23.11 -28.43
N HIS A 627 -18.51 -22.05 -27.63
CA HIS A 627 -18.60 -22.10 -26.17
C HIS A 627 -19.95 -21.61 -25.62
N ARG A 628 -20.77 -20.99 -26.46
CA ARG A 628 -22.11 -20.48 -26.15
C ARG A 628 -22.13 -19.54 -24.95
N HIS A 629 -21.11 -18.70 -24.83
CA HIS A 629 -21.04 -17.60 -23.87
C HIS A 629 -20.17 -16.45 -24.42
N TYR A 630 -20.17 -15.33 -23.70
CA TYR A 630 -19.35 -14.15 -24.02
C TYR A 630 -17.95 -14.27 -23.41
N HIS A 631 -16.93 -13.82 -24.14
CA HIS A 631 -15.55 -13.67 -23.64
C HIS A 631 -15.30 -12.21 -23.28
N SER A 632 -14.86 -11.97 -22.05
CA SER A 632 -14.60 -10.62 -21.55
C SER A 632 -13.14 -10.18 -21.71
N MET A 633 -12.24 -11.13 -22.00
CA MET A 633 -10.83 -10.91 -22.31
C MET A 633 -10.40 -11.77 -23.50
N GLU A 634 -9.61 -11.19 -24.40
CA GLU A 634 -9.11 -11.87 -25.60
C GLU A 634 -7.89 -12.73 -25.29
N VAL A 635 -6.95 -12.24 -24.46
CA VAL A 635 -5.75 -12.97 -24.04
C VAL A 635 -5.65 -12.94 -22.52
N PHE A 636 -6.14 -13.99 -21.85
CA PHE A 636 -5.97 -14.14 -20.41
C PHE A 636 -4.84 -15.10 -20.04
N THR A 637 -4.54 -16.11 -20.86
CA THR A 637 -3.39 -16.99 -20.62
C THR A 637 -2.61 -17.36 -21.88
N HIS A 638 -1.30 -17.46 -21.76
CA HIS A 638 -0.43 -18.14 -22.73
C HIS A 638 -0.03 -19.53 -22.22
N TYR A 639 -0.08 -20.52 -23.11
CA TYR A 639 0.39 -21.88 -22.84
C TYR A 639 1.59 -22.16 -23.74
N ASP A 640 2.77 -22.27 -23.16
CA ASP A 640 4.00 -22.43 -23.91
C ASP A 640 4.64 -23.78 -23.60
N LEU A 641 5.07 -24.48 -24.65
CA LEU A 641 6.03 -25.57 -24.54
C LEU A 641 7.37 -25.09 -25.08
N LEU A 642 8.34 -24.95 -24.18
CA LEU A 642 9.67 -24.41 -24.45
C LEU A 642 10.70 -25.54 -24.49
N SER A 643 11.76 -25.37 -25.29
CA SER A 643 12.96 -26.18 -25.15
C SER A 643 13.66 -25.86 -23.83
N LEU A 644 14.59 -26.72 -23.39
CA LEU A 644 15.44 -26.42 -22.23
C LEU A 644 16.30 -25.15 -22.40
N ASN A 645 16.48 -24.67 -23.65
CA ASN A 645 17.16 -23.41 -23.94
C ASN A 645 16.22 -22.19 -23.86
N GLY A 646 14.94 -22.38 -23.54
CA GLY A 646 13.93 -21.32 -23.43
C GLY A 646 13.30 -20.89 -24.75
N THR A 647 13.57 -21.59 -25.86
CA THR A 647 12.94 -21.29 -27.16
C THR A 647 11.56 -21.92 -27.23
N LYS A 648 10.54 -21.17 -27.66
CA LYS A 648 9.19 -21.69 -27.85
C LYS A 648 9.17 -22.74 -28.98
N VAL A 649 8.70 -23.95 -28.66
CA VAL A 649 8.62 -25.10 -29.59
C VAL A 649 7.18 -25.35 -30.01
N ALA A 650 6.24 -25.17 -29.09
CA ALA A 650 4.82 -25.11 -29.39
C ALA A 650 4.17 -24.02 -28.54
N GLU A 651 3.10 -23.46 -29.10
CA GLU A 651 2.27 -22.47 -28.44
C GLU A 651 0.83 -22.96 -28.48
N GLY A 652 0.19 -22.86 -27.33
CA GLY A 652 -1.25 -22.92 -27.19
C GLY A 652 -1.71 -21.65 -26.50
N HIS A 653 -2.99 -21.43 -26.58
CA HIS A 653 -3.66 -20.44 -25.77
C HIS A 653 -5.08 -20.91 -25.63
N LYS A 654 -5.72 -20.34 -24.63
CA LYS A 654 -7.16 -20.41 -24.54
C LYS A 654 -7.70 -19.19 -25.26
N ALA A 655 -8.32 -19.41 -26.42
CA ALA A 655 -8.85 -18.35 -27.28
C ALA A 655 -9.95 -17.49 -26.65
N SER A 656 -10.38 -17.84 -25.44
CA SER A 656 -11.68 -17.50 -24.90
C SER A 656 -11.77 -17.60 -23.39
N PHE A 657 -12.02 -16.48 -22.71
CA PHE A 657 -12.21 -16.48 -21.27
C PHE A 657 -13.54 -15.91 -20.83
N CYS A 658 -14.32 -16.78 -20.21
CA CYS A 658 -15.40 -16.48 -19.29
C CYS A 658 -14.81 -16.34 -17.88
N LEU A 659 -14.86 -15.17 -17.26
CA LEU A 659 -14.40 -15.03 -15.87
C LEU A 659 -15.57 -15.25 -14.93
N GLU A 660 -15.57 -16.35 -14.17
CA GLU A 660 -16.62 -16.67 -13.21
C GLU A 660 -16.11 -17.32 -11.92
N ASP A 661 -16.96 -17.30 -10.89
CA ASP A 661 -16.67 -17.96 -9.61
C ASP A 661 -17.07 -19.44 -9.68
N SER A 662 -16.17 -20.29 -10.17
CA SER A 662 -16.41 -21.73 -10.26
C SER A 662 -16.65 -22.34 -8.88
N GLU A 663 -15.78 -22.04 -7.91
CA GLU A 663 -15.87 -22.40 -6.48
C GLU A 663 -15.14 -21.34 -5.64
N CYS A 664 -15.40 -21.32 -4.33
CA CYS A 664 -14.81 -20.36 -3.39
C CYS A 664 -14.41 -21.07 -2.09
N GLU A 665 -13.56 -20.41 -1.30
CA GLU A 665 -13.28 -20.81 0.09
C GLU A 665 -14.55 -20.82 0.94
N SER A 666 -14.49 -21.52 2.09
CA SER A 666 -15.63 -21.63 3.01
C SER A 666 -16.15 -20.25 3.41
N ASP A 667 -17.47 -20.10 3.48
CA ASP A 667 -18.18 -18.86 3.83
C ASP A 667 -18.17 -17.73 2.79
N ILE A 668 -17.45 -17.87 1.66
CA ILE A 668 -17.49 -16.91 0.54
C ILE A 668 -18.56 -17.29 -0.48
N GLN A 669 -19.40 -16.33 -0.87
CA GLN A 669 -20.46 -16.53 -1.86
C GLN A 669 -19.98 -16.19 -3.28
N LYS A 670 -20.29 -17.07 -4.23
CA LYS A 670 -20.10 -16.84 -5.66
C LYS A 670 -20.92 -15.63 -6.13
N GLN A 671 -20.31 -14.76 -6.93
CA GLN A 671 -20.91 -13.53 -7.44
C GLN A 671 -20.93 -13.48 -8.97
N TYR A 672 -19.88 -13.96 -9.63
CA TYR A 672 -19.71 -13.87 -11.08
C TYR A 672 -20.11 -15.15 -11.79
N ALA A 673 -20.80 -15.00 -12.92
CA ALA A 673 -21.28 -16.10 -13.75
C ALA A 673 -21.43 -15.64 -15.20
N CYS A 674 -20.94 -16.43 -16.15
CA CYS A 674 -20.96 -16.02 -17.56
C CYS A 674 -22.29 -16.30 -18.26
N ALA A 675 -23.09 -17.21 -17.71
CA ALA A 675 -24.40 -17.56 -18.24
C ALA A 675 -25.31 -16.32 -18.34
N ASN A 676 -26.16 -16.28 -19.36
CA ASN A 676 -27.16 -15.22 -19.57
C ASN A 676 -26.57 -13.80 -19.68
N PHE A 677 -25.34 -13.68 -20.22
CA PHE A 677 -24.63 -12.41 -20.31
C PHE A 677 -24.47 -11.74 -18.92
N GLY A 678 -24.18 -12.57 -17.91
CA GLY A 678 -23.95 -12.14 -16.54
C GLY A 678 -22.68 -11.30 -16.39
N GLU A 679 -22.52 -10.68 -15.23
CA GLU A 679 -21.27 -9.99 -14.89
C GLU A 679 -20.13 -11.00 -14.78
N GLN A 680 -18.96 -10.64 -15.31
CA GLN A 680 -17.77 -11.47 -15.29
C GLN A 680 -16.71 -10.89 -14.36
N GLY A 681 -15.96 -11.79 -13.72
CA GLY A 681 -14.91 -11.51 -12.75
C GLY A 681 -14.57 -12.75 -11.93
N ILE A 682 -13.57 -12.61 -11.05
CA ILE A 682 -13.24 -13.63 -10.05
C ILE A 682 -13.22 -12.92 -8.69
N THR A 683 -14.16 -13.31 -7.82
CA THR A 683 -14.31 -12.76 -6.47
C THR A 683 -13.08 -13.09 -5.62
N LEU A 684 -12.74 -12.21 -4.68
CA LEU A 684 -11.69 -12.47 -3.69
C LEU A 684 -11.96 -13.80 -2.95
N GLY A 685 -10.97 -14.70 -2.89
CA GLY A 685 -11.10 -16.02 -2.25
C GLY A 685 -11.88 -17.05 -3.09
N CYS A 686 -12.20 -16.71 -4.33
CA CYS A 686 -12.76 -17.64 -5.31
C CYS A 686 -11.74 -18.00 -6.39
N TRP A 687 -12.06 -19.03 -7.16
CA TRP A 687 -11.27 -19.45 -8.30
C TRP A 687 -12.14 -19.83 -9.50
N ASP A 688 -11.56 -19.67 -10.68
CA ASP A 688 -12.16 -20.05 -11.96
C ASP A 688 -11.48 -21.32 -12.51
N VAL A 689 -12.27 -22.32 -12.88
CA VAL A 689 -11.78 -23.65 -13.31
C VAL A 689 -12.08 -23.90 -14.77
N TYR A 690 -11.02 -23.95 -15.55
CA TYR A 690 -11.02 -24.45 -16.91
C TYR A 690 -10.52 -25.90 -16.93
N ARG A 691 -11.47 -26.83 -16.96
CA ARG A 691 -11.18 -28.27 -16.92
C ARG A 691 -10.51 -28.77 -18.20
N HIS A 692 -9.67 -29.79 -18.09
CA HIS A 692 -8.93 -30.40 -19.20
C HIS A 692 -9.78 -30.91 -20.38
N ASP A 693 -11.09 -31.17 -20.18
CA ASP A 693 -11.99 -31.75 -21.19
C ASP A 693 -12.59 -30.72 -22.14
N ILE A 694 -12.57 -29.44 -21.79
CA ILE A 694 -13.14 -28.38 -22.62
C ILE A 694 -12.24 -28.06 -23.83
N ASP A 695 -12.82 -27.44 -24.86
CA ASP A 695 -12.07 -27.06 -26.06
C ASP A 695 -11.05 -25.94 -25.77
N CYS A 696 -9.96 -25.92 -26.55
CA CYS A 696 -8.84 -24.98 -26.41
C CYS A 696 -8.05 -25.08 -25.09
N GLN A 697 -8.33 -26.10 -24.27
CA GLN A 697 -7.60 -26.36 -23.04
C GLN A 697 -6.43 -27.33 -23.27
N TRP A 698 -5.52 -26.93 -24.16
CA TRP A 698 -4.38 -27.74 -24.55
C TRP A 698 -3.26 -26.92 -25.20
N ILE A 699 -2.13 -27.59 -25.44
CA ILE A 699 -1.16 -27.22 -26.48
C ILE A 699 -1.24 -28.28 -27.59
N ASP A 700 -1.38 -27.86 -28.85
CA ASP A 700 -1.25 -28.76 -29.99
C ASP A 700 0.23 -29.12 -30.19
N ILE A 701 0.58 -30.37 -29.92
CA ILE A 701 1.96 -30.88 -29.97
C ILE A 701 2.18 -31.85 -31.13
N THR A 702 1.31 -31.84 -32.15
CA THR A 702 1.40 -32.75 -33.30
C THR A 702 2.76 -32.70 -34.00
N ASP A 703 3.34 -31.50 -34.12
CA ASP A 703 4.61 -31.27 -34.81
C ASP A 703 5.83 -31.29 -33.87
N VAL A 704 5.61 -31.57 -32.59
CA VAL A 704 6.67 -31.58 -31.58
C VAL A 704 7.34 -32.96 -31.60
N ALA A 705 8.67 -32.97 -31.69
CA ALA A 705 9.45 -34.19 -31.59
C ALA A 705 9.49 -34.72 -30.15
N PRO A 706 9.79 -36.01 -29.92
CA PRO A 706 10.12 -36.49 -28.58
C PRO A 706 11.34 -35.76 -27.98
N GLY A 707 11.31 -35.48 -26.68
CA GLY A 707 12.37 -34.75 -25.99
C GLY A 707 11.99 -34.28 -24.59
N ASP A 708 12.89 -33.52 -23.98
CA ASP A 708 12.71 -32.85 -22.71
C ASP A 708 12.40 -31.36 -22.94
N TYR A 709 11.37 -30.87 -22.26
CA TYR A 709 10.77 -29.56 -22.44
C TYR A 709 10.47 -28.89 -21.10
N LEU A 710 10.25 -27.58 -21.15
CA LEU A 710 9.64 -26.80 -20.09
C LEU A 710 8.22 -26.45 -20.52
N PHE A 711 7.24 -26.84 -19.73
CA PHE A 711 5.86 -26.42 -19.90
C PHE A 711 5.62 -25.17 -19.05
N GLN A 712 4.98 -24.17 -19.62
CA GLN A 712 4.75 -22.89 -18.95
C GLN A 712 3.34 -22.39 -19.21
N VAL A 713 2.70 -21.88 -18.15
CA VAL A 713 1.44 -21.15 -18.24
C VAL A 713 1.66 -19.75 -17.66
N ILE A 714 1.24 -18.71 -18.39
CA ILE A 714 1.29 -17.31 -17.92
C ILE A 714 -0.13 -16.78 -17.86
N ILE A 715 -0.56 -16.28 -16.71
CA ILE A 715 -1.85 -15.60 -16.50
C ILE A 715 -1.67 -14.09 -16.68
N ASN A 716 -2.66 -13.42 -17.26
CA ASN A 716 -2.65 -11.98 -17.56
C ASN A 716 -1.31 -11.49 -18.15
N PRO A 717 -0.81 -12.14 -19.22
CA PRO A 717 0.57 -11.99 -19.69
C PRO A 717 0.92 -10.57 -20.16
N ASN A 718 -0.10 -9.80 -20.55
CA ASN A 718 0.04 -8.44 -21.08
C ASN A 718 -0.15 -7.35 -20.01
N TYR A 719 -0.37 -7.72 -18.74
CA TYR A 719 -0.67 -6.77 -17.65
C TYR A 719 -1.90 -5.89 -17.97
N GLU A 720 -2.90 -6.47 -18.65
CA GLU A 720 -4.08 -5.73 -19.13
C GLU A 720 -4.97 -5.28 -17.98
N VAL A 721 -5.04 -6.11 -16.93
CA VAL A 721 -5.72 -5.82 -15.67
C VAL A 721 -4.68 -5.67 -14.57
N ALA A 722 -4.95 -4.74 -13.65
CA ALA A 722 -4.11 -4.48 -12.49
C ALA A 722 -4.15 -5.63 -11.49
N GLU A 723 -2.98 -6.03 -10.98
CA GLU A 723 -2.82 -7.02 -9.92
C GLU A 723 -1.83 -6.51 -8.87
N SER A 724 -1.91 -7.07 -7.65
CA SER A 724 -1.04 -6.71 -6.53
C SER A 724 0.34 -7.37 -6.62
N ASP A 725 0.44 -8.54 -7.24
CA ASP A 725 1.68 -9.22 -7.61
C ASP A 725 1.51 -9.80 -9.02
N TYR A 726 2.56 -9.73 -9.83
CA TYR A 726 2.61 -10.35 -11.16
C TYR A 726 3.67 -11.44 -11.25
N SER A 727 4.51 -11.58 -10.24
CA SER A 727 5.63 -12.52 -10.27
C SER A 727 5.20 -13.98 -10.05
N ASN A 728 4.00 -14.17 -9.53
CA ASN A 728 3.27 -15.42 -9.31
C ASN A 728 2.32 -15.80 -10.46
N ASN A 729 2.18 -14.95 -11.49
CA ASN A 729 1.34 -15.24 -12.67
C ASN A 729 1.91 -16.32 -13.59
N VAL A 730 3.17 -16.72 -13.38
CA VAL A 730 3.85 -17.73 -14.20
C VAL A 730 3.89 -19.04 -13.44
N MET A 731 3.47 -20.13 -14.08
CA MET A 731 3.65 -21.49 -13.60
C MET A 731 4.56 -22.25 -14.56
N LYS A 732 5.48 -23.06 -14.03
CA LYS A 732 6.39 -23.89 -14.83
C LYS A 732 6.39 -25.32 -14.35
N CYS A 733 6.52 -26.24 -15.30
CA CYS A 733 6.75 -27.66 -15.06
C CYS A 733 7.86 -28.18 -15.96
N ARG A 734 8.53 -29.25 -15.54
CA ARG A 734 9.31 -30.06 -16.48
C ARG A 734 8.39 -31.03 -17.17
N SER A 735 8.63 -31.21 -18.46
CA SER A 735 7.88 -32.13 -19.30
C SER A 735 8.83 -33.03 -20.07
N ARG A 736 8.57 -34.33 -20.07
CA ARG A 736 9.28 -35.30 -20.90
C ARG A 736 8.31 -36.00 -21.82
N TYR A 737 8.55 -35.92 -23.12
CA TYR A 737 7.67 -36.49 -24.15
C TYR A 737 8.42 -37.56 -24.94
N ASP A 738 7.92 -38.80 -24.97
CA ASP A 738 8.58 -39.92 -25.69
C ASP A 738 7.97 -40.22 -27.06
N GLY A 739 6.97 -39.43 -27.51
CA GLY A 739 6.23 -39.69 -28.74
C GLY A 739 4.97 -40.53 -28.56
N GLN A 740 4.70 -41.06 -27.37
CA GLN A 740 3.47 -41.80 -27.03
C GLN A 740 2.83 -41.32 -25.73
N ARG A 741 3.65 -40.92 -24.76
CA ARG A 741 3.31 -40.47 -23.43
C ARG A 741 4.08 -39.22 -23.09
N ILE A 742 3.53 -38.46 -22.16
CA ILE A 742 4.15 -37.29 -21.59
C ILE A 742 4.13 -37.39 -20.07
N TRP A 743 5.22 -37.00 -19.43
CA TRP A 743 5.32 -36.89 -17.98
C TRP A 743 5.50 -35.43 -17.62
N MET A 744 4.59 -34.91 -16.80
CA MET A 744 4.71 -33.60 -16.19
C MET A 744 5.18 -33.77 -14.74
N TYR A 745 6.18 -33.01 -14.31
CA TYR A 745 6.72 -33.11 -12.96
C TYR A 745 7.35 -31.80 -12.48
N ASN A 746 7.42 -31.65 -11.16
CA ASN A 746 7.94 -30.46 -10.48
C ASN A 746 7.23 -29.17 -10.92
N CYS A 747 5.90 -29.24 -11.09
CA CYS A 747 5.11 -28.06 -11.36
C CYS A 747 5.11 -27.11 -10.16
N HIS A 748 5.43 -25.84 -10.39
CA HIS A 748 5.46 -24.83 -9.34
C HIS A 748 5.24 -23.44 -9.91
N ILE A 749 4.88 -22.50 -9.03
CA ILE A 749 4.73 -21.09 -9.39
C ILE A 749 6.09 -20.42 -9.45
N GLY A 750 6.30 -19.58 -10.45
CA GLY A 750 7.49 -18.76 -10.60
C GLY A 750 7.77 -17.99 -9.32
N GLY A 751 8.99 -18.11 -8.79
CA GLY A 751 9.39 -17.45 -7.56
C GLY A 751 8.81 -18.05 -6.27
N SER A 752 8.11 -19.19 -6.32
CA SER A 752 7.80 -20.00 -5.12
C SER A 752 9.03 -20.75 -4.60
N LEU A 753 10.02 -20.99 -5.46
CA LEU A 753 11.28 -21.62 -5.10
C LEU A 753 12.39 -20.59 -4.84
N GLY A 754 13.39 -21.02 -4.10
CA GLY A 754 14.63 -20.28 -3.93
C GLY A 754 15.45 -20.22 -5.21
N THR A 755 16.32 -19.20 -5.36
CA THR A 755 17.08 -18.98 -6.60
C THR A 755 17.95 -20.19 -7.00
N GLU A 756 18.64 -20.81 -6.02
CA GLU A 756 19.44 -22.00 -6.30
C GLU A 756 18.58 -23.20 -6.69
N THR A 757 17.40 -23.35 -6.07
CA THR A 757 16.45 -24.42 -6.37
C THR A 757 15.83 -24.25 -7.76
N GLU A 758 15.48 -23.01 -8.14
CA GLU A 758 14.98 -22.65 -9.49
C GLU A 758 16.05 -22.89 -10.56
N ASP A 759 17.32 -22.58 -10.28
CA ASP A 759 18.44 -22.85 -11.18
C ASP A 759 18.65 -24.36 -11.37
N LYS A 760 18.57 -25.15 -10.28
CA LYS A 760 18.59 -26.62 -10.36
C LYS A 760 17.40 -27.15 -11.15
N PHE A 761 16.20 -26.58 -10.97
CA PHE A 761 15.04 -26.90 -11.80
C PHE A 761 15.31 -26.62 -13.27
N SER A 762 16.05 -25.58 -13.63
CA SER A 762 16.37 -25.29 -15.04
C SER A 762 17.47 -26.20 -15.61
N GLN A 763 18.41 -26.68 -14.78
CA GLN A 763 19.58 -27.44 -15.21
C GLN A 763 19.44 -28.97 -15.15
N PHE A 764 18.63 -29.52 -14.23
CA PHE A 764 18.63 -30.95 -13.92
C PHE A 764 17.63 -31.77 -14.75
N ALA A 765 18.10 -32.53 -15.74
CA ALA A 765 17.29 -33.36 -16.66
C ALA A 765 16.72 -34.68 -16.08
N GLY A 766 16.77 -34.91 -14.77
CA GLY A 766 16.34 -36.16 -14.16
C GLY A 766 14.94 -36.10 -13.51
N LEU A 767 14.24 -37.23 -13.50
CA LEU A 767 13.11 -37.49 -12.61
C LEU A 767 13.66 -37.72 -11.19
N LEU A 768 13.22 -36.92 -10.21
CA LEU A 768 13.61 -37.09 -8.80
C LEU A 768 12.64 -38.00 -8.02
N ASN A 769 11.94 -38.93 -8.66
CA ASN A 769 10.94 -39.75 -7.98
C ASN A 769 11.22 -41.25 -8.16
N ASN A 770 12.06 -41.80 -7.29
CA ASN A 770 11.87 -43.15 -6.75
C ASN A 770 11.31 -42.99 -5.33
N GLN A 771 10.11 -42.43 -5.20
CA GLN A 771 9.27 -42.76 -4.05
C GLN A 771 8.44 -43.99 -4.46
N LEU A 772 9.01 -45.16 -4.19
CA LEU A 772 8.23 -46.38 -4.08
C LEU A 772 7.42 -46.25 -2.78
N SER A 773 6.11 -46.05 -2.90
CA SER A 773 5.18 -46.36 -1.81
C SER A 773 5.29 -47.86 -1.53
N LEU A 774 5.71 -48.23 -0.32
CA LEU A 774 5.50 -49.56 0.23
C LEU A 774 4.02 -49.76 0.57
#